data_AF-A0A4T0V517-F1
#
_entry.id   AF-A0A4T0V517-F1
#
_cell.length_a   1.000
_cell.length_b   1.000
_cell.length_c   1.000
_cell.angle_alpha   90.00
_cell.angle_beta   90.00
_cell.angle_gamma   90.00
#
_symmetry.space_group_name_H-M   'P 1'
#
loop_
_entity.id
_entity.type
_entity.pdbx_description
1 polymer ?
#
loop_
_entity_poly.entity_id
_entity_poly.type
_entity_poly.pdbx_seq_one_letter_code
_entity_poly.pdbx_strand_id
1 'polypeptide(L)'
;MAFERMVHDESFVSELLTRAVGLLGLERPKAVRIRSGKDAVAVTASELAAADLKARHAGEATMLFSLRVPFLHLEKEAGATDVRPDFAIVVPQSGSPAPGSWLVMGDAKDFERVRARIDDGRMLKGFLQVALGAESAAAWSKLPRAMAVHRFGVLAVPRNAYLRPEAVVEDLADHRREVRVRVEERIAALGALQAVPSTPDELRAHVDHVAATYDPTTCPTCSLFRYCRGELRGSGDPTAVLTEIGVRPAQRAAVLGLVDGTGVAPPPSAPASLVAAVEATVSGLPVRTGRLRIDAVGQPGCINVVAVKSDAAALGVHGIAVQRIDGSGTEPWQRRTFERTNATETRHAAMSLLGAGVREVLAAGHGPVHLVVPDKPTADLLVSIADSLAGVELSRLRWLRDLAEGREILTFDGEPATLPDALDDDARTAVSLLLEEDRARAFGLRQPVVDLRAVVTTYLTPGGPRSDAGRLDYLLAWAEATTPLEHRAVTDAIADGSDTPGARLSTELSDQVHDAGRPGRGDPVRYQQLVDEALDYRIDVLNRSVAFLDTLPNSRLRPAYRALEQDAQTVWGRRLALQASDLVRFSRTYRYWRNAQVDMLDADRKCRDQLAALVDDQVAHDRAADAGVRELAVATVVGLAPLRLEVASRQMKDGSVVVLLHGPSGPAVEGDVDLTVQATSFKLGRMAIGRLTDDGEPGLLWEPVVTPALALGDRVVLGDAEWLGGGYKSGHEMAIKRPGVDGLAAPGQDCTPDSYATDPAGHQWCCRPHEAAEAEWSDTIAERRSRGELNPEVWPPVIDEERFDPADGEDPVPGTDPGPVPADLTLDDLD
;
A
#
# COMPACT_ATOMS: atom_id res chain seq x y z
N MET A 1 -1.27 21.27 -7.58
CA MET A 1 -0.92 21.52 -6.16
C MET A 1 -1.77 22.65 -5.60
N ALA A 2 -2.76 22.25 -4.79
CA ALA A 2 -3.67 23.15 -4.07
C ALA A 2 -3.32 23.16 -2.57
N PHE A 3 -2.89 22.03 -2.01
CA PHE A 3 -2.57 21.87 -0.59
C PHE A 3 -1.48 22.82 -0.09
N GLU A 4 -0.33 22.93 -0.77
CA GLU A 4 0.73 23.90 -0.41
C GLU A 4 0.21 25.34 -0.31
N ARG A 5 -0.75 25.73 -1.17
CA ARG A 5 -1.37 27.06 -1.11
C ARG A 5 -2.29 27.23 0.10
N MET A 6 -2.95 26.16 0.56
CA MET A 6 -3.74 26.18 1.80
C MET A 6 -2.85 26.21 3.04
N VAL A 7 -1.69 25.55 3.03
CA VAL A 7 -0.69 25.66 4.12
C VAL A 7 -0.14 27.09 4.26
N HIS A 8 -0.19 27.90 3.20
CA HIS A 8 0.19 29.32 3.22
C HIS A 8 -0.98 30.28 3.53
N ASP A 9 -2.22 29.80 3.59
CA ASP A 9 -3.40 30.65 3.80
C ASP A 9 -3.55 31.01 5.28
N GLU A 10 -3.68 32.31 5.58
CA GLU A 10 -3.66 32.85 6.95
C GLU A 10 -4.68 32.15 7.88
N SER A 11 -5.75 31.59 7.32
CA SER A 11 -6.76 30.83 8.05
C SER A 11 -6.25 29.54 8.70
N PHE A 12 -5.32 28.84 8.05
CA PHE A 12 -4.79 27.56 8.54
C PHE A 12 -3.43 27.71 9.24
N VAL A 13 -2.68 28.77 8.97
CA VAL A 13 -1.34 28.97 9.58
C VAL A 13 -1.42 29.03 11.10
N SER A 14 -2.45 29.66 11.65
CA SER A 14 -2.61 29.75 13.11
C SER A 14 -2.86 28.37 13.73
N GLU A 15 -3.80 27.58 13.19
CA GLU A 15 -4.07 26.20 13.66
C GLU A 15 -2.82 25.32 13.53
N LEU A 16 -2.17 25.32 12.36
CA LEU A 16 -0.99 24.51 12.07
C LEU A 16 0.20 24.85 12.97
N LEU A 17 0.51 26.14 13.12
CA LEU A 17 1.60 26.60 13.99
C LEU A 17 1.29 26.27 15.45
N THR A 18 0.11 26.63 15.92
CA THR A 18 -0.28 26.50 17.33
C THR A 18 -0.34 25.01 17.73
N ARG A 19 -0.86 24.14 16.86
CA ARG A 19 -0.75 22.67 17.05
C ARG A 19 0.68 22.18 17.05
N ALA A 20 1.50 22.53 16.06
CA ALA A 20 2.89 22.08 16.00
C ALA A 20 3.66 22.48 17.27
N VAL A 21 3.50 23.70 17.77
CA VAL A 21 4.18 24.18 18.98
C VAL A 21 3.67 23.48 20.25
N GLY A 22 2.37 23.19 20.33
CA GLY A 22 1.78 22.46 21.45
C GLY A 22 2.18 20.99 21.49
N LEU A 23 2.22 20.31 20.33
CA LEU A 23 2.69 18.92 20.20
C LEU A 23 4.17 18.75 20.57
N LEU A 24 4.96 19.82 20.49
CA LEU A 24 6.35 19.84 20.94
C LEU A 24 6.52 20.13 22.44
N GLY A 25 5.43 20.27 23.20
CA GLY A 25 5.46 20.56 24.63
C GLY A 25 6.01 21.95 24.97
N LEU A 26 6.00 22.89 24.02
CA LEU A 26 6.50 24.26 24.22
C LEU A 26 5.43 25.16 24.85
N GLU A 27 5.82 26.35 25.32
CA GLU A 27 4.88 27.34 25.83
C GLU A 27 3.96 27.89 24.73
N ARG A 28 2.68 28.09 25.05
CA ARG A 28 1.70 28.71 24.14
C ARG A 28 2.19 30.12 23.75
N PRO A 29 2.32 30.44 22.45
CA PRO A 29 2.77 31.76 22.03
C PRO A 29 1.72 32.83 22.34
N LYS A 30 2.17 34.04 22.69
CA LYS A 30 1.28 35.18 23.01
C LYS A 30 0.59 35.77 21.78
N ALA A 31 1.15 35.54 20.60
CA ALA A 31 0.54 35.80 19.30
C ALA A 31 1.26 35.00 18.22
N VAL A 32 0.56 34.72 17.12
CA VAL A 32 1.12 34.13 15.91
C VAL A 32 1.41 35.21 14.87
N ARG A 33 2.47 35.05 14.10
CA ARG A 33 2.82 35.91 12.96
C ARG A 33 3.13 35.09 11.71
N ILE A 34 2.80 35.66 10.56
CA ILE A 34 3.08 35.08 9.25
C ILE A 34 4.13 35.95 8.54
N ARG A 35 5.15 35.33 7.95
CA ARG A 35 6.21 35.99 7.17
C ARG A 35 6.59 35.15 5.95
N SER A 36 7.25 35.76 4.98
CA SER A 36 7.73 35.06 3.78
C SER A 36 9.18 35.42 3.50
N GLY A 37 10.01 34.40 3.26
CA GLY A 37 11.37 34.52 2.76
C GLY A 37 11.45 34.95 1.28
N LYS A 38 10.31 35.10 0.60
CA LYS A 38 10.16 35.54 -0.80
C LYS A 38 11.11 34.82 -1.77
N ASP A 39 11.31 33.52 -1.54
CA ASP A 39 12.19 32.67 -2.35
C ASP A 39 13.64 33.18 -2.47
N ALA A 40 14.14 33.92 -1.47
CA ALA A 40 15.47 34.52 -1.47
C ALA A 40 16.23 34.33 -0.14
N VAL A 41 17.49 33.90 -0.22
CA VAL A 41 18.37 33.62 0.94
C VAL A 41 18.53 34.83 1.87
N ALA A 42 18.81 36.01 1.28
CA ALA A 42 19.03 37.24 2.05
C ALA A 42 17.75 37.74 2.76
N VAL A 43 16.59 37.57 2.13
CA VAL A 43 15.29 37.92 2.74
C VAL A 43 14.94 36.92 3.84
N THR A 44 15.14 35.63 3.60
CA THR A 44 14.98 34.56 4.60
C THR A 44 15.81 34.85 5.86
N ALA A 45 17.09 35.22 5.71
CA ALA A 45 17.94 35.58 6.85
C ALA A 45 17.42 36.81 7.63
N SER A 46 16.93 37.84 6.92
CA SER A 46 16.38 39.05 7.53
C SER A 46 15.09 38.75 8.32
N GLU A 47 14.20 37.94 7.75
CA GLU A 47 12.94 37.56 8.38
C GLU A 47 13.14 36.61 9.57
N LEU A 48 14.11 35.68 9.50
CA LEU A 48 14.51 34.86 10.66
C LEU A 48 15.07 35.72 11.81
N ALA A 49 15.88 36.75 11.51
CA ALA A 49 16.38 37.68 12.53
C ALA A 49 15.26 38.54 13.15
N ALA A 50 14.25 38.93 12.36
CA ALA A 50 13.06 39.61 12.87
C ALA A 50 12.19 38.69 13.75
N ALA A 51 12.02 37.43 13.34
CA ALA A 51 11.27 36.42 14.08
C ALA A 51 11.95 36.06 15.41
N ASP A 52 13.28 35.90 15.43
CA ASP A 52 14.09 35.68 16.64
C ASP A 52 13.87 36.77 17.70
N LEU A 53 13.89 38.05 17.28
CA LEU A 53 13.61 39.17 18.17
C LEU A 53 12.19 39.12 18.76
N LYS A 54 11.22 38.64 17.99
CA LYS A 54 9.82 38.50 18.44
C LYS A 54 9.61 37.33 19.39
N ALA A 55 10.20 36.17 19.09
CA ALA A 55 10.24 35.04 19.99
C ALA A 55 10.87 35.42 21.34
N ARG A 56 12.10 35.96 21.32
CA ARG A 56 12.90 36.24 22.54
C ARG A 56 12.34 37.33 23.44
N HIS A 57 11.63 38.33 22.90
CA HIS A 57 11.23 39.52 23.67
C HIS A 57 9.72 39.74 23.77
N ALA A 58 8.93 39.20 22.86
CA ALA A 58 7.48 39.33 22.88
C ALA A 58 6.76 37.99 23.20
N GLY A 59 7.46 36.85 23.18
CA GLY A 59 6.84 35.54 23.34
C GLY A 59 5.92 35.16 22.18
N GLU A 60 6.16 35.74 21.00
CA GLU A 60 5.38 35.52 19.79
C GLU A 60 6.02 34.40 18.97
N ALA A 61 5.20 33.55 18.34
CA ALA A 61 5.68 32.58 17.35
C ALA A 61 5.49 33.13 15.94
N THR A 62 6.39 32.80 15.00
CA THR A 62 6.19 33.12 13.59
C THR A 62 6.42 31.94 12.67
N MET A 63 5.49 31.73 11.73
CA MET A 63 5.71 30.85 10.58
C MET A 63 6.31 31.68 9.44
N LEU A 64 7.45 31.23 8.93
CA LEU A 64 8.02 31.67 7.65
C LEU A 64 7.59 30.70 6.55
N PHE A 65 7.28 31.23 5.37
CA PHE A 65 7.03 30.47 4.14
C PHE A 65 8.01 30.86 3.03
N SER A 66 8.08 30.04 1.98
CA SER A 66 8.90 30.33 0.78
C SER A 66 10.37 30.57 1.12
N LEU A 67 10.93 29.72 1.99
CA LEU A 67 12.30 29.88 2.47
C LEU A 67 13.33 29.55 1.39
N ARG A 68 14.51 30.14 1.54
CA ARG A 68 15.75 29.63 0.94
C ARG A 68 16.81 29.53 2.02
N VAL A 69 17.30 28.32 2.22
CA VAL A 69 18.43 28.02 3.10
C VAL A 69 19.54 27.47 2.22
N PRO A 70 20.77 28.02 2.26
CA PRO A 70 21.86 27.49 1.44
C PRO A 70 22.10 26.01 1.76
N PHE A 71 22.43 25.23 0.73
CA PHE A 71 22.65 23.80 0.91
C PHE A 71 23.77 23.53 1.92
N LEU A 72 23.60 22.51 2.76
CA LEU A 72 24.53 22.11 3.82
C LEU A 72 25.99 22.09 3.31
N HIS A 73 26.85 22.86 3.97
CA HIS A 73 28.27 23.12 3.65
C HIS A 73 28.58 23.86 2.33
N LEU A 74 27.59 24.18 1.49
CA LEU A 74 27.77 24.83 0.18
C LEU A 74 27.34 26.31 0.15
N GLU A 75 27.23 26.98 1.31
CA GLU A 75 26.81 28.40 1.42
C GLU A 75 27.60 29.39 0.53
N LYS A 76 28.85 29.05 0.18
CA LYS A 76 29.74 29.90 -0.62
C LYS A 76 29.74 29.56 -2.12
N GLU A 77 29.10 28.46 -2.50
CA GLU A 77 29.10 27.96 -3.88
C GLU A 77 27.98 28.59 -4.70
N ALA A 78 28.32 29.57 -5.53
CA ALA A 78 27.34 30.37 -6.28
C ALA A 78 26.47 29.57 -7.28
N GLY A 79 26.82 28.31 -7.57
CA GLY A 79 26.04 27.38 -8.40
C GLY A 79 25.28 26.29 -7.63
N ALA A 80 25.35 26.27 -6.29
CA ALA A 80 24.62 25.30 -5.48
C ALA A 80 23.12 25.64 -5.45
N THR A 81 22.28 24.61 -5.58
CA THR A 81 20.82 24.77 -5.43
C THR A 81 20.47 24.84 -3.95
N ASP A 82 19.95 25.99 -3.50
CA ASP A 82 19.41 26.17 -2.15
C ASP A 82 18.37 25.09 -1.79
N VAL A 83 18.34 24.72 -0.51
CA VAL A 83 17.25 23.93 0.06
C VAL A 83 16.02 24.82 0.19
N ARG A 84 14.86 24.24 -0.11
CA ARG A 84 13.56 24.91 -0.18
C ARG A 84 12.56 24.20 0.74
N PRO A 85 12.65 24.36 2.07
CA PRO A 85 11.58 23.93 2.97
C PRO A 85 10.34 24.78 2.70
N ASP A 86 9.17 24.17 2.68
CA ASP A 86 7.92 24.90 2.43
C ASP A 86 7.66 25.95 3.53
N PHE A 87 7.93 25.57 4.79
CA PHE A 87 7.79 26.48 5.94
C PHE A 87 8.81 26.23 7.06
N ALA A 88 8.90 27.16 8.00
CA ALA A 88 9.61 26.97 9.26
C ALA A 88 8.96 27.78 10.39
N ILE A 89 8.99 27.28 11.61
CA ILE A 89 8.40 27.91 12.79
C ILE A 89 9.52 28.44 13.69
N VAL A 90 9.47 29.73 14.02
CA VAL A 90 10.35 30.37 15.01
C VAL A 90 9.55 30.63 16.28
N VAL A 91 9.97 30.04 17.40
CA VAL A 91 9.29 30.12 18.71
C VAL A 91 10.27 30.44 19.85
N PRO A 92 9.80 30.89 21.02
CA PRO A 92 10.66 31.12 22.19
C PRO A 92 11.31 29.82 22.68
N GLN A 93 12.54 29.93 23.22
CA GLN A 93 13.18 28.83 23.94
C GLN A 93 12.85 28.92 25.44
N SER A 94 11.93 28.08 25.90
CA SER A 94 11.61 27.89 27.31
C SER A 94 12.78 27.35 28.12
N GLY A 95 12.86 27.71 29.41
CA GLY A 95 13.76 27.08 30.40
C GLY A 95 15.25 27.49 30.39
N SER A 96 15.69 28.36 29.48
CA SER A 96 17.10 28.82 29.43
C SER A 96 17.33 30.15 30.20
N PRO A 97 18.45 30.32 30.93
CA PRO A 97 18.75 31.58 31.66
C PRO A 97 18.94 32.81 30.76
N ALA A 98 19.19 32.62 29.47
CA ALA A 98 19.24 33.67 28.46
C ALA A 98 18.09 33.44 27.46
N PRO A 99 17.33 34.49 27.08
CA PRO A 99 16.26 34.34 26.11
C PRO A 99 16.84 33.90 24.76
N GLY A 100 16.44 32.72 24.29
CA GLY A 100 16.77 32.16 22.98
C GLY A 100 15.51 31.90 22.15
N SER A 101 15.69 31.45 20.91
CA SER A 101 14.60 30.99 20.06
C SER A 101 14.90 29.62 19.46
N TRP A 102 13.85 28.83 19.21
CA TRP A 102 13.93 27.60 18.43
C TRP A 102 13.49 27.86 17.00
N LEU A 103 14.22 27.28 16.04
CA LEU A 103 13.80 27.10 14.66
C LEU A 103 13.38 25.65 14.46
N VAL A 104 12.08 25.41 14.32
CA VAL A 104 11.51 24.12 13.95
C VAL A 104 11.34 24.12 12.43
N MET A 105 12.00 23.19 11.75
CA MET A 105 11.87 23.08 10.28
C MET A 105 10.57 22.39 9.90
N GLY A 106 9.95 22.81 8.80
CA GLY A 106 8.69 22.27 8.31
C GLY A 106 8.71 21.98 6.82
N ASP A 107 7.80 21.10 6.38
CA ASP A 107 7.56 20.84 4.95
C ASP A 107 6.09 20.45 4.73
N ALA A 108 5.50 20.83 3.60
CA ALA A 108 4.10 20.56 3.27
C ALA A 108 4.03 19.37 2.30
N LYS A 109 3.17 18.39 2.56
CA LYS A 109 3.07 17.20 1.70
C LYS A 109 1.62 16.88 1.39
N ASP A 110 1.28 17.09 0.12
CA ASP A 110 0.00 16.70 -0.51
C ASP A 110 -0.05 15.16 -0.69
N PHE A 111 0.15 14.44 0.42
CA PHE A 111 -0.10 13.01 0.46
C PHE A 111 -1.60 12.83 0.43
N GLU A 112 -2.15 12.52 -0.76
CA GLU A 112 -3.53 12.03 -0.88
C GLU A 112 -3.77 11.00 0.22
N ARG A 113 -4.67 11.31 1.15
CA ARG A 113 -4.97 10.48 2.32
C ARG A 113 -5.95 9.37 1.90
N VAL A 114 -5.46 8.48 1.04
CA VAL A 114 -6.18 7.31 0.49
C VAL A 114 -6.33 6.18 1.53
N ARG A 115 -6.10 6.45 2.83
CA ARG A 115 -6.46 5.65 4.03
C ARG A 115 -6.42 6.55 5.28
N ALA A 116 -7.01 6.11 6.39
CA ALA A 116 -6.92 6.74 7.71
C ALA A 116 -5.52 7.21 8.16
N ARG A 117 -4.45 6.48 7.78
CA ARG A 117 -3.04 6.87 7.99
C ARG A 117 -2.32 7.02 6.65
N ILE A 118 -1.38 7.96 6.61
CA ILE A 118 -0.44 8.10 5.50
C ILE A 118 0.58 6.94 5.58
N ASP A 119 1.02 6.43 4.44
CA ASP A 119 2.00 5.36 4.35
C ASP A 119 3.36 5.76 4.97
N ASP A 120 3.93 4.91 5.83
CA ASP A 120 5.16 5.19 6.57
C ASP A 120 6.33 5.56 5.65
N GLY A 121 6.42 4.96 4.46
CA GLY A 121 7.46 5.29 3.47
C GLY A 121 7.31 6.69 2.87
N ARG A 122 6.07 7.21 2.79
CA ARG A 122 5.80 8.60 2.41
C ARG A 122 6.16 9.56 3.54
N MET A 123 5.78 9.25 4.78
CA MET A 123 6.12 10.05 5.96
C MET A 123 7.64 10.18 6.14
N LEU A 124 8.37 9.05 6.07
CA LEU A 124 9.83 9.01 6.11
C LEU A 124 10.46 9.91 5.03
N LYS A 125 9.98 9.83 3.78
CA LYS A 125 10.46 10.70 2.70
C LYS A 125 10.24 12.18 3.02
N GLY A 126 9.10 12.54 3.62
CA GLY A 126 8.83 13.90 4.06
C GLY A 126 9.80 14.35 5.16
N PHE A 127 9.96 13.57 6.23
CA PHE A 127 10.85 13.94 7.34
C PHE A 127 12.34 13.96 6.97
N LEU A 128 12.78 13.18 5.97
CA LEU A 128 14.12 13.33 5.38
C LEU A 128 14.31 14.69 4.67
N GLN A 129 13.27 15.27 4.06
CA GLN A 129 13.33 16.62 3.48
C GLN A 129 13.35 17.69 4.58
N VAL A 130 12.52 17.56 5.60
CA VAL A 130 12.54 18.42 6.81
C VAL A 130 13.93 18.40 7.47
N ALA A 131 14.53 17.21 7.63
CA ALA A 131 15.86 17.03 8.21
C ALA A 131 16.99 17.67 7.39
N LEU A 132 16.89 17.65 6.05
CA LEU A 132 17.82 18.38 5.17
C LEU A 132 17.72 19.90 5.35
N GLY A 133 16.50 20.43 5.47
CA GLY A 133 16.30 21.84 5.83
C GLY A 133 16.89 22.17 7.20
N ALA A 134 16.65 21.32 8.21
CA ALA A 134 17.12 21.50 9.57
C ALA A 134 18.66 21.47 9.68
N GLU A 135 19.34 20.50 9.07
CA GLU A 135 20.82 20.46 9.04
C GLU A 135 21.40 21.66 8.27
N SER A 136 20.83 22.00 7.10
CA SER A 136 21.29 23.15 6.32
C SER A 136 21.17 24.45 7.11
N ALA A 137 20.05 24.66 7.82
CA ALA A 137 19.84 25.83 8.67
C ALA A 137 20.79 25.85 9.88
N ALA A 138 21.06 24.70 10.50
CA ALA A 138 21.96 24.59 11.65
C ALA A 138 23.43 24.91 11.28
N ALA A 139 23.83 24.64 10.05
CA ALA A 139 25.17 24.95 9.52
C ALA A 139 25.29 26.37 8.93
N TRP A 140 24.18 27.11 8.77
CA TRP A 140 24.15 28.35 8.02
C TRP A 140 24.76 29.54 8.79
N SER A 141 25.74 30.23 8.21
CA SER A 141 26.44 31.34 8.88
C SER A 141 25.56 32.56 9.23
N LYS A 142 24.36 32.64 8.64
CA LYS A 142 23.39 33.73 8.88
C LYS A 142 22.29 33.37 9.88
N LEU A 143 22.25 32.15 10.41
CA LEU A 143 21.32 31.81 11.49
C LEU A 143 21.60 32.74 12.69
N PRO A 144 20.58 33.41 13.29
CA PRO A 144 20.79 34.27 14.44
C PRO A 144 21.46 33.52 15.60
N ARG A 145 22.48 34.10 16.24
CA ARG A 145 23.28 33.41 17.29
C ARG A 145 22.49 32.93 18.51
N ALA A 146 21.31 33.50 18.75
CA ALA A 146 20.41 33.12 19.84
C ALA A 146 19.28 32.18 19.37
N MET A 147 19.27 31.81 18.09
CA MET A 147 18.35 30.85 17.49
C MET A 147 19.07 29.50 17.35
N ALA A 148 18.46 28.44 17.86
CA ALA A 148 18.94 27.07 17.68
C ALA A 148 17.94 26.26 16.85
N VAL A 149 18.41 25.33 16.03
CA VAL A 149 17.52 24.40 15.31
C VAL A 149 17.02 23.33 16.27
N HIS A 150 15.71 23.14 16.33
CA HIS A 150 15.06 22.18 17.21
C HIS A 150 15.39 20.73 16.82
N ARG A 151 15.22 19.78 17.75
CA ARG A 151 15.47 18.35 17.46
C ARG A 151 14.33 17.74 16.62
N PHE A 152 13.10 18.14 16.89
CA PHE A 152 11.92 17.75 16.12
C PHE A 152 11.70 18.65 14.91
N GLY A 153 10.99 18.10 13.90
CA GLY A 153 10.46 18.82 12.75
C GLY A 153 8.96 18.63 12.59
N VAL A 154 8.37 19.29 11.60
CA VAL A 154 6.92 19.25 11.31
C VAL A 154 6.68 18.86 9.86
N LEU A 155 5.71 17.97 9.62
CA LEU A 155 5.05 17.87 8.32
C LEU A 155 3.66 18.46 8.42
N ALA A 156 3.30 19.33 7.47
CA ALA A 156 1.91 19.68 7.21
C ALA A 156 1.35 18.66 6.20
N VAL A 157 0.32 17.92 6.58
CA VAL A 157 -0.30 16.86 5.75
C VAL A 157 -1.83 16.97 5.76
N PRO A 158 -2.56 16.40 4.79
CA PRO A 158 -4.02 16.37 4.82
C PRO A 158 -4.61 15.69 6.09
N ARG A 159 -5.34 16.45 6.91
CA ARG A 159 -6.22 16.02 8.01
C ARG A 159 -7.35 15.10 7.52
N ASN A 160 -7.82 15.29 6.28
CA ASN A 160 -8.99 14.62 5.72
C ASN A 160 -9.02 14.60 4.18
N ALA A 161 -10.10 14.03 3.61
CA ALA A 161 -10.34 13.96 2.17
C ALA A 161 -10.48 15.33 1.49
N TYR A 162 -10.87 16.36 2.25
CA TYR A 162 -10.95 17.77 1.81
C TYR A 162 -9.63 18.55 1.93
N LEU A 163 -8.50 17.88 2.22
CA LEU A 163 -7.16 18.48 2.22
C LEU A 163 -6.95 19.62 3.26
N ARG A 164 -7.71 19.66 4.37
CA ARG A 164 -7.41 20.57 5.50
C ARG A 164 -6.02 20.20 6.08
N PRO A 165 -5.12 21.12 6.45
CA PRO A 165 -3.79 20.75 6.93
C PRO A 165 -3.77 20.32 8.41
N GLU A 166 -2.90 19.35 8.73
CA GLU A 166 -2.64 18.81 10.06
C GLU A 166 -1.12 18.76 10.31
N ALA A 167 -0.68 19.15 11.51
CA ALA A 167 0.72 19.08 11.91
C ALA A 167 1.06 17.69 12.47
N VAL A 168 1.99 16.98 11.83
CA VAL A 168 2.64 15.80 12.40
C VAL A 168 4.05 16.18 12.82
N VAL A 169 4.42 15.91 14.07
CA VAL A 169 5.75 16.19 14.62
C VAL A 169 6.54 14.89 14.77
N GLU A 170 7.84 14.92 14.47
CA GLU A 170 8.71 13.75 14.64
C GLU A 170 10.14 14.17 15.00
N ASP A 171 10.83 13.34 15.80
CA ASP A 171 12.22 13.59 16.19
C ASP A 171 13.14 13.34 15.00
N LEU A 172 13.85 14.38 14.58
CA LEU A 172 14.73 14.30 13.43
C LEU A 172 16.11 13.75 13.79
N ALA A 173 16.36 13.30 15.03
CA ALA A 173 17.69 12.83 15.45
C ALA A 173 18.27 11.77 14.50
N ASP A 174 17.45 10.82 14.04
CA ASP A 174 17.88 9.73 13.16
C ASP A 174 17.92 10.20 11.70
N HIS A 175 16.86 10.86 11.24
CA HIS A 175 16.75 11.50 9.94
C HIS A 175 17.94 12.44 9.62
N ARG A 176 18.35 13.28 10.58
CA ARG A 176 19.49 14.22 10.44
C ARG A 176 20.83 13.50 10.39
N ARG A 177 20.99 12.36 11.08
CA ARG A 177 22.21 11.53 10.95
C ARG A 177 22.31 10.93 9.55
N GLU A 178 21.23 10.35 9.03
CA GLU A 178 21.22 9.80 7.66
C GLU A 178 21.48 10.90 6.62
N VAL A 179 20.74 12.02 6.70
CA VAL A 179 20.92 13.16 5.79
C VAL A 179 22.36 13.66 5.80
N ARG A 180 23.00 13.80 6.96
CA ARG A 180 24.39 14.28 7.05
C ARG A 180 25.34 13.32 6.33
N VAL A 181 25.24 12.02 6.57
CA VAL A 181 26.05 11.00 5.87
C VAL A 181 25.84 11.09 4.35
N ARG A 182 24.59 11.20 3.89
CA ARG A 182 24.27 11.34 2.45
C ARG A 182 24.80 12.64 1.83
N VAL A 183 24.85 13.73 2.60
CA VAL A 183 25.44 14.99 2.14
C VAL A 183 26.97 14.92 2.14
N GLU A 184 27.60 14.32 3.13
CA GLU A 184 29.06 14.08 3.18
C GLU A 184 29.51 13.20 1.99
N GLU A 185 28.79 12.11 1.69
CA GLU A 185 28.99 11.29 0.49
C GLU A 185 28.93 12.13 -0.81
N ARG A 186 27.91 12.99 -0.94
CA ARG A 186 27.72 13.86 -2.12
C ARG A 186 28.77 14.96 -2.23
N ILE A 187 29.22 15.54 -1.11
CA ILE A 187 30.28 16.55 -1.10
C ILE A 187 31.64 15.92 -1.42
N ALA A 188 31.92 14.71 -0.92
CA ALA A 188 33.11 13.97 -1.32
C ALA A 188 33.11 13.67 -2.82
N ALA A 189 31.97 13.26 -3.38
CA ALA A 189 31.80 13.09 -4.82
C ALA A 189 31.95 14.42 -5.60
N LEU A 190 31.36 15.53 -5.11
CA LEU A 190 31.52 16.86 -5.72
C LEU A 190 32.97 17.33 -5.71
N GLY A 191 33.70 17.11 -4.61
CA GLY A 191 35.13 17.43 -4.50
C GLY A 191 36.01 16.62 -5.45
N ALA A 192 35.60 15.38 -5.77
CA ALA A 192 36.24 14.58 -6.82
C ALA A 192 35.92 15.10 -8.24
N LEU A 193 34.75 15.73 -8.45
CA LEU A 193 34.31 16.27 -9.75
C LEU A 193 34.80 17.70 -10.02
N GLN A 194 34.93 18.56 -9.00
CA GLN A 194 35.28 19.98 -9.17
C GLN A 194 36.76 20.25 -9.46
N ALA A 195 37.62 19.23 -9.56
CA ALA A 195 39.05 19.41 -9.77
C ALA A 195 39.44 19.86 -11.19
N VAL A 196 38.62 19.57 -12.21
CA VAL A 196 38.87 19.90 -13.63
C VAL A 196 37.52 20.14 -14.33
N PRO A 197 37.37 21.14 -15.22
CA PRO A 197 36.20 21.20 -16.09
C PRO A 197 36.15 19.95 -16.98
N SER A 198 35.08 19.15 -16.84
CA SER A 198 34.95 17.86 -17.50
C SER A 198 35.21 17.97 -19.00
N THR A 199 36.29 17.34 -19.43
CA THR A 199 36.65 17.20 -20.84
C THR A 199 35.51 16.49 -21.61
N PRO A 200 35.45 16.61 -22.94
CA PRO A 200 34.50 15.85 -23.75
C PRO A 200 34.61 14.32 -23.60
N ASP A 201 35.71 13.81 -23.05
CA ASP A 201 35.91 12.40 -22.73
C ASP A 201 35.43 12.05 -21.30
N GLU A 202 35.59 12.95 -20.31
CA GLU A 202 35.00 12.78 -18.98
C GLU A 202 33.47 12.93 -18.97
N LEU A 203 32.92 13.84 -19.80
CA LEU A 203 31.49 13.93 -20.05
C LEU A 203 30.94 12.66 -20.71
N ARG A 204 31.71 12.06 -21.63
CA ARG A 204 31.35 10.77 -22.25
C ARG A 204 31.38 9.66 -21.21
N ALA A 205 32.46 9.54 -20.44
CA ALA A 205 32.58 8.58 -19.35
C ALA A 205 31.48 8.75 -18.27
N HIS A 206 31.00 9.97 -18.02
CA HIS A 206 29.85 10.20 -17.15
C HIS A 206 28.53 9.71 -17.78
N VAL A 207 28.28 9.99 -19.06
CA VAL A 207 27.10 9.45 -19.78
C VAL A 207 27.15 7.92 -19.84
N ASP A 208 28.31 7.34 -20.13
CA ASP A 208 28.56 5.89 -20.13
C ASP A 208 28.28 5.29 -18.73
N HIS A 209 28.67 5.97 -17.65
CA HIS A 209 28.38 5.57 -16.28
C HIS A 209 26.88 5.68 -15.92
N VAL A 210 26.19 6.72 -16.39
CA VAL A 210 24.74 6.88 -16.19
C VAL A 210 23.96 5.82 -16.98
N ALA A 211 24.41 5.46 -18.18
CA ALA A 211 23.86 4.33 -18.93
C ALA A 211 24.11 3.00 -18.20
N ALA A 212 25.30 2.79 -17.62
CA ALA A 212 25.62 1.60 -16.85
C ALA A 212 24.81 1.46 -15.53
N THR A 213 24.33 2.57 -14.98
CA THR A 213 23.54 2.66 -13.73
C THR A 213 22.03 2.83 -13.95
N TYR A 214 21.56 2.77 -15.20
CA TYR A 214 20.14 2.84 -15.55
C TYR A 214 19.33 1.71 -14.86
N ASP A 215 18.20 2.09 -14.27
CA ASP A 215 17.20 1.20 -13.67
C ASP A 215 15.80 1.69 -14.06
N PRO A 216 15.02 0.94 -14.86
CA PRO A 216 13.69 1.37 -15.32
C PRO A 216 12.67 1.53 -14.19
N THR A 217 12.94 1.00 -12.98
CA THR A 217 12.04 1.15 -11.83
C THR A 217 12.20 2.49 -11.10
N THR A 218 13.40 3.07 -11.09
CA THR A 218 13.71 4.32 -10.37
C THR A 218 14.01 5.50 -11.30
N CYS A 219 14.51 5.25 -12.50
CA CYS A 219 14.84 6.30 -13.45
C CYS A 219 13.66 7.07 -14.09
N PRO A 220 12.38 6.64 -14.14
CA PRO A 220 11.32 7.41 -14.82
C PRO A 220 11.12 8.85 -14.35
N THR A 221 11.51 9.19 -13.11
CA THR A 221 11.46 10.57 -12.58
C THR A 221 12.72 11.40 -12.90
N CYS A 222 13.72 10.85 -13.58
CA CYS A 222 14.95 11.53 -13.97
C CYS A 222 14.77 12.32 -15.27
N SER A 223 15.27 13.55 -15.33
CA SER A 223 15.25 14.37 -16.55
C SER A 223 16.00 13.75 -17.73
N LEU A 224 17.01 12.90 -17.46
CA LEU A 224 17.75 12.17 -18.48
C LEU A 224 17.11 10.83 -18.88
N PHE A 225 16.00 10.41 -18.25
CA PHE A 225 15.38 9.09 -18.49
C PHE A 225 15.18 8.76 -19.97
N ARG A 226 14.53 9.66 -20.72
CA ARG A 226 14.27 9.48 -22.15
C ARG A 226 15.56 9.40 -22.97
N TYR A 227 16.58 10.15 -22.59
CA TYR A 227 17.89 10.14 -23.25
C TYR A 227 18.63 8.82 -22.99
N CYS A 228 18.81 8.43 -21.73
CA CYS A 228 19.50 7.18 -21.36
C CYS A 228 18.78 5.94 -21.90
N ARG A 229 17.44 5.92 -21.88
CA ARG A 229 16.64 4.88 -22.52
C ARG A 229 16.85 4.87 -24.04
N GLY A 230 16.96 6.04 -24.67
CA GLY A 230 17.28 6.19 -26.10
C GLY A 230 18.65 5.62 -26.47
N GLU A 231 19.69 5.96 -25.70
CA GLU A 231 21.06 5.43 -25.88
C GLU A 231 21.10 3.90 -25.73
N LEU A 232 20.46 3.35 -24.68
CA LEU A 232 20.34 1.88 -24.51
C LEU A 232 19.59 1.22 -25.68
N ARG A 233 18.51 1.86 -26.17
CA ARG A 233 17.72 1.36 -27.30
C ARG A 233 18.48 1.40 -28.64
N GLY A 234 19.34 2.40 -28.82
CA GLY A 234 20.19 2.58 -30.01
C GLY A 234 21.51 1.82 -29.98
N SER A 235 21.90 1.24 -28.83
CA SER A 235 23.12 0.46 -28.70
C SER A 235 23.06 -0.86 -29.49
N GLY A 236 24.17 -1.20 -30.14
CA GLY A 236 24.38 -2.50 -30.77
C GLY A 236 24.94 -3.58 -29.84
N ASP A 237 25.17 -3.26 -28.56
CA ASP A 237 25.60 -4.22 -27.54
C ASP A 237 24.40 -5.00 -26.98
N PRO A 238 24.35 -6.34 -27.09
CA PRO A 238 23.28 -7.16 -26.52
C PRO A 238 23.05 -6.97 -25.01
N THR A 239 24.08 -6.59 -24.24
CA THR A 239 23.95 -6.31 -22.80
C THR A 239 23.10 -5.06 -22.50
N ALA A 240 22.91 -4.17 -23.48
CA ALA A 240 22.07 -2.99 -23.35
C ALA A 240 20.60 -3.36 -23.12
N VAL A 241 20.11 -4.43 -23.75
CA VAL A 241 18.74 -4.94 -23.55
C VAL A 241 18.52 -5.42 -22.11
N LEU A 242 19.49 -6.16 -21.54
CA LEU A 242 19.45 -6.58 -20.13
C LEU A 242 19.41 -5.38 -19.18
N THR A 243 20.09 -4.28 -19.54
CA THR A 243 20.08 -3.04 -18.77
C THR A 243 18.74 -2.29 -18.92
N GLU A 244 18.21 -2.18 -20.14
CA GLU A 244 16.91 -1.56 -20.46
C GLU A 244 15.75 -2.18 -19.67
N ILE A 245 15.68 -3.52 -19.61
CA ILE A 245 14.61 -4.24 -18.91
C ILE A 245 14.83 -4.34 -17.38
N GLY A 246 15.94 -3.81 -16.86
CA GLY A 246 16.22 -3.73 -15.43
C GLY A 246 16.87 -4.97 -14.80
N VAL A 247 17.59 -5.80 -15.57
CA VAL A 247 18.39 -6.89 -14.99
C VAL A 247 19.53 -6.30 -14.16
N ARG A 248 19.60 -6.67 -12.89
CA ARG A 248 20.63 -6.20 -11.95
C ARG A 248 22.03 -6.59 -12.45
N PRO A 249 23.06 -5.72 -12.34
CA PRO A 249 24.41 -6.01 -12.84
C PRO A 249 24.98 -7.37 -12.42
N ALA A 250 24.78 -7.76 -11.16
CA ALA A 250 25.24 -9.04 -10.61
C ALA A 250 24.63 -10.29 -11.27
N GLN A 251 23.50 -10.15 -11.99
CA GLN A 251 22.78 -11.26 -12.62
C GLN A 251 22.96 -11.30 -14.14
N ARG A 252 23.42 -10.19 -14.78
CA ARG A 252 23.53 -10.08 -16.25
C ARG A 252 24.38 -11.19 -16.88
N ALA A 253 25.52 -11.53 -16.26
CA ALA A 253 26.42 -12.58 -16.75
C ALA A 253 25.77 -13.98 -16.78
N ALA A 254 24.78 -14.25 -15.92
CA ALA A 254 24.09 -15.54 -15.88
C ALA A 254 23.04 -15.71 -17.00
N VAL A 255 22.61 -14.61 -17.64
CA VAL A 255 21.57 -14.60 -18.70
C VAL A 255 22.07 -14.02 -20.02
N LEU A 256 23.36 -13.71 -20.13
CA LEU A 256 23.98 -13.09 -21.31
C LEU A 256 23.79 -13.95 -22.58
N GLY A 257 23.91 -15.26 -22.46
CA GLY A 257 23.76 -16.22 -23.55
C GLY A 257 22.38 -16.24 -24.23
N LEU A 258 21.37 -15.64 -23.58
CA LEU A 258 20.01 -15.50 -24.12
C LEU A 258 19.88 -14.29 -25.07
N VAL A 259 20.73 -13.26 -24.92
CA VAL A 259 20.66 -12.02 -25.71
C VAL A 259 21.77 -11.87 -26.74
N ASP A 260 22.97 -12.43 -26.48
CA ASP A 260 24.15 -12.26 -27.32
C ASP A 260 24.22 -13.19 -28.54
N GLY A 261 23.22 -14.06 -28.71
CA GLY A 261 23.14 -15.03 -29.81
C GLY A 261 24.06 -16.26 -29.66
N THR A 262 24.79 -16.40 -28.55
CA THR A 262 25.61 -17.60 -28.28
C THR A 262 24.78 -18.83 -27.91
N GLY A 263 23.58 -18.63 -27.35
CA GLY A 263 22.70 -19.71 -26.91
C GLY A 263 23.22 -20.45 -25.67
N VAL A 264 24.16 -19.87 -24.92
CA VAL A 264 24.65 -20.46 -23.66
C VAL A 264 23.51 -20.47 -22.64
N ALA A 265 23.09 -21.66 -22.23
CA ALA A 265 22.03 -21.85 -21.26
C ALA A 265 22.39 -21.20 -19.91
N PRO A 266 21.44 -20.52 -19.24
CA PRO A 266 21.65 -20.00 -17.89
C PRO A 266 22.09 -21.09 -16.89
N PRO A 267 22.96 -20.77 -15.92
CA PRO A 267 23.38 -21.73 -14.92
C PRO A 267 22.18 -22.16 -14.04
N PRO A 268 22.18 -23.38 -13.46
CA PRO A 268 21.07 -23.89 -12.65
C PRO A 268 20.68 -23.07 -11.41
N SER A 269 21.51 -22.08 -11.04
CA SER A 269 21.34 -21.12 -9.94
C SER A 269 20.78 -19.74 -10.37
N ALA A 270 20.54 -19.52 -11.66
CA ALA A 270 19.83 -18.33 -12.14
C ALA A 270 18.35 -18.43 -11.75
N PRO A 271 17.72 -17.38 -11.20
CA PRO A 271 16.29 -17.41 -10.88
C PRO A 271 15.44 -17.66 -12.12
N ALA A 272 14.50 -18.59 -12.05
CA ALA A 272 13.60 -18.96 -13.14
C ALA A 272 12.77 -17.75 -13.59
N SER A 273 12.31 -16.93 -12.64
CA SER A 273 11.58 -15.68 -12.91
C SER A 273 12.41 -14.61 -13.63
N LEU A 274 13.75 -14.67 -13.53
CA LEU A 274 14.64 -13.79 -14.31
C LEU A 274 14.84 -14.34 -15.72
N VAL A 275 15.12 -15.63 -15.85
CA VAL A 275 15.30 -16.30 -17.16
C VAL A 275 14.05 -16.10 -18.03
N ALA A 276 12.86 -16.38 -17.49
CA ALA A 276 11.58 -16.19 -18.17
C ALA A 276 11.34 -14.76 -18.68
N ALA A 277 11.79 -13.74 -17.93
CA ALA A 277 11.64 -12.34 -18.34
C ALA A 277 12.58 -11.96 -19.50
N VAL A 278 13.80 -12.49 -19.51
CA VAL A 278 14.75 -12.29 -20.62
C VAL A 278 14.27 -13.07 -21.86
N GLU A 279 13.84 -14.32 -21.70
CA GLU A 279 13.29 -15.14 -22.78
C GLU A 279 12.04 -14.51 -23.41
N ALA A 280 11.11 -14.00 -22.59
CA ALA A 280 9.93 -13.31 -23.10
C ALA A 280 10.29 -12.02 -23.88
N THR A 281 11.30 -11.28 -23.41
CA THR A 281 11.82 -10.09 -24.09
C THR A 281 12.44 -10.41 -25.45
N VAL A 282 13.25 -11.48 -25.54
CA VAL A 282 13.99 -11.85 -26.77
C VAL A 282 13.10 -12.56 -27.78
N SER A 283 12.21 -13.44 -27.32
CA SER A 283 11.30 -14.20 -28.19
C SER A 283 10.08 -13.39 -28.66
N GLY A 284 9.74 -12.30 -27.95
CA GLY A 284 8.51 -11.55 -28.15
C GLY A 284 7.24 -12.29 -27.73
N LEU A 285 7.35 -13.44 -27.05
CA LEU A 285 6.21 -14.25 -26.60
C LEU A 285 6.18 -14.34 -25.07
N PRO A 286 4.99 -14.37 -24.43
CA PRO A 286 4.90 -14.54 -22.98
C PRO A 286 5.41 -15.92 -22.56
N VAL A 287 6.26 -15.97 -21.53
CA VAL A 287 6.62 -17.25 -20.90
C VAL A 287 5.53 -17.62 -19.91
N ARG A 288 4.83 -18.74 -20.15
CA ARG A 288 3.80 -19.25 -19.24
C ARG A 288 4.44 -19.85 -17.99
N THR A 289 3.88 -19.60 -16.82
CA THR A 289 4.41 -20.11 -15.53
C THR A 289 4.05 -21.58 -15.26
N GLY A 290 3.14 -22.16 -16.05
CA GLY A 290 2.60 -23.53 -15.83
C GLY A 290 1.60 -23.64 -14.67
N ARG A 291 1.41 -22.57 -13.90
CA ARG A 291 0.50 -22.52 -12.74
C ARG A 291 -0.97 -22.66 -13.15
N LEU A 292 -1.72 -23.47 -12.40
CA LEU A 292 -3.18 -23.62 -12.58
C LEU A 292 -3.97 -22.64 -11.71
N ARG A 293 -5.22 -22.36 -12.10
CA ARG A 293 -6.04 -21.30 -11.49
C ARG A 293 -6.48 -21.59 -10.07
N ILE A 294 -6.12 -20.69 -9.15
CA ILE A 294 -6.55 -20.68 -7.75
C ILE A 294 -7.44 -19.47 -7.39
N ASP A 295 -7.44 -18.43 -8.24
CA ASP A 295 -8.19 -17.18 -8.03
C ASP A 295 -9.71 -17.40 -8.11
N ALA A 296 -10.52 -16.41 -7.72
CA ALA A 296 -11.98 -16.50 -7.81
C ALA A 296 -12.58 -15.97 -9.13
N VAL A 297 -11.78 -15.30 -9.99
CA VAL A 297 -12.28 -14.45 -11.09
C VAL A 297 -13.23 -15.21 -12.03
N GLY A 298 -14.30 -14.54 -12.47
CA GLY A 298 -15.31 -15.13 -13.37
C GLY A 298 -16.18 -16.23 -12.74
N GLN A 299 -16.10 -16.48 -11.44
CA GLN A 299 -16.99 -17.41 -10.75
C GLN A 299 -18.25 -16.71 -10.19
N PRO A 300 -19.36 -17.44 -10.02
CA PRO A 300 -20.45 -17.01 -9.15
C PRO A 300 -19.89 -16.70 -7.76
N GLY A 301 -20.13 -15.46 -7.31
CA GLY A 301 -19.50 -14.87 -6.12
C GLY A 301 -18.69 -13.60 -6.44
N CYS A 302 -18.21 -13.46 -7.68
CA CYS A 302 -17.48 -12.27 -8.10
C CYS A 302 -18.38 -11.07 -8.43
N ILE A 303 -17.85 -9.88 -8.17
CA ILE A 303 -18.39 -8.59 -8.58
C ILE A 303 -17.24 -7.82 -9.21
N ASN A 304 -17.27 -7.62 -10.52
CA ASN A 304 -16.29 -6.80 -11.22
C ASN A 304 -16.60 -5.33 -10.97
N VAL A 305 -15.57 -4.53 -10.65
CA VAL A 305 -15.71 -3.10 -10.33
C VAL A 305 -14.63 -2.29 -11.04
N VAL A 306 -15.04 -1.26 -11.78
CA VAL A 306 -14.16 -0.24 -12.34
C VAL A 306 -14.62 1.14 -11.92
N ALA A 307 -13.70 2.09 -11.80
CA ALA A 307 -13.98 3.46 -11.42
C ALA A 307 -13.15 4.46 -12.23
N VAL A 308 -13.58 5.71 -12.25
CA VAL A 308 -12.83 6.86 -12.76
C VAL A 308 -12.66 7.84 -11.60
N LYS A 309 -11.44 7.93 -11.06
CA LYS A 309 -11.08 8.85 -9.98
C LYS A 309 -11.01 10.29 -10.50
N SER A 310 -11.47 11.24 -9.68
CA SER A 310 -11.21 12.65 -9.87
C SER A 310 -9.95 13.07 -9.11
N ASP A 311 -9.01 13.72 -9.78
CA ASP A 311 -7.79 14.27 -9.14
C ASP A 311 -8.03 15.65 -8.48
N ALA A 312 -9.28 16.13 -8.49
CA ALA A 312 -9.71 17.29 -7.72
C ALA A 312 -9.88 17.01 -6.21
N ALA A 313 -9.94 15.75 -5.78
CA ALA A 313 -10.05 15.35 -4.37
C ALA A 313 -9.47 13.94 -4.15
N ALA A 314 -8.97 13.65 -2.93
CA ALA A 314 -8.37 12.35 -2.62
C ALA A 314 -9.32 11.16 -2.83
N LEU A 315 -10.62 11.37 -2.51
CA LEU A 315 -11.70 10.38 -2.65
C LEU A 315 -12.68 10.71 -3.78
N GLY A 316 -12.29 11.62 -4.70
CA GLY A 316 -13.18 12.09 -5.74
C GLY A 316 -13.46 11.01 -6.79
N VAL A 317 -14.70 10.86 -7.23
CA VAL A 317 -15.11 9.88 -8.26
C VAL A 317 -15.92 10.58 -9.34
N HIS A 318 -15.47 10.49 -10.59
CA HIS A 318 -16.20 10.93 -11.77
C HIS A 318 -17.25 9.89 -12.19
N GLY A 319 -16.93 8.60 -12.10
CA GLY A 319 -17.87 7.52 -12.40
C GLY A 319 -17.44 6.16 -11.85
N ILE A 320 -18.39 5.23 -11.76
CA ILE A 320 -18.20 3.84 -11.30
C ILE A 320 -19.07 2.90 -12.14
N ALA A 321 -18.55 1.71 -12.43
CA ALA A 321 -19.34 0.63 -13.02
C ALA A 321 -19.11 -0.69 -12.28
N VAL A 322 -20.19 -1.46 -12.13
CA VAL A 322 -20.26 -2.70 -11.35
C VAL A 322 -20.98 -3.80 -12.16
N GLN A 323 -20.44 -5.01 -12.17
CA GLN A 323 -21.07 -6.19 -12.79
C GLN A 323 -21.01 -7.38 -11.81
N ARG A 324 -22.17 -7.88 -11.39
CA ARG A 324 -22.27 -9.09 -10.55
C ARG A 324 -22.20 -10.33 -11.45
N ILE A 325 -21.37 -11.31 -11.10
CA ILE A 325 -21.26 -12.58 -11.82
C ILE A 325 -22.13 -13.66 -11.16
N ASP A 326 -22.97 -14.32 -11.95
CA ASP A 326 -23.75 -15.51 -11.56
C ASP A 326 -23.47 -16.76 -12.39
N GLY A 327 -22.63 -16.64 -13.42
CA GLY A 327 -22.29 -17.74 -14.32
C GLY A 327 -23.25 -17.87 -15.51
N SER A 328 -24.11 -16.88 -15.77
CA SER A 328 -24.92 -16.85 -17.00
C SER A 328 -24.12 -16.47 -18.24
N GLY A 329 -22.98 -15.78 -18.08
CA GLY A 329 -22.16 -15.28 -19.19
C GLY A 329 -22.80 -14.11 -19.95
N THR A 330 -23.84 -13.50 -19.38
CA THR A 330 -24.62 -12.39 -19.98
C THR A 330 -24.91 -11.27 -18.97
N GLU A 331 -24.17 -11.25 -17.85
CA GLU A 331 -24.41 -10.37 -16.73
C GLU A 331 -24.17 -8.89 -17.09
N PRO A 332 -25.14 -7.98 -16.85
CA PRO A 332 -25.03 -6.59 -17.27
C PRO A 332 -24.13 -5.75 -16.37
N TRP A 333 -23.42 -4.80 -16.98
CA TRP A 333 -22.73 -3.71 -16.26
C TRP A 333 -23.74 -2.62 -15.87
N GLN A 334 -23.77 -2.28 -14.58
CA GLN A 334 -24.48 -1.11 -14.05
C GLN A 334 -23.49 0.05 -13.92
N ARG A 335 -23.80 1.21 -14.51
CA ARG A 335 -22.90 2.39 -14.54
C ARG A 335 -23.53 3.58 -13.80
N ARG A 336 -22.72 4.42 -13.16
CA ARG A 336 -23.11 5.73 -12.61
C ARG A 336 -21.99 6.75 -12.85
N THR A 337 -22.37 7.94 -13.28
CA THR A 337 -21.50 9.10 -13.50
C THR A 337 -21.97 10.24 -12.59
N PHE A 338 -21.03 10.97 -11.99
CA PHE A 338 -21.29 11.95 -10.92
C PHE A 338 -20.75 13.33 -11.30
N GLU A 339 -21.56 14.37 -11.15
CA GLU A 339 -21.12 15.77 -11.37
C GLU A 339 -20.38 16.32 -10.15
N ARG A 340 -20.89 16.06 -8.93
CA ARG A 340 -20.26 16.47 -7.66
C ARG A 340 -19.30 15.39 -7.16
N THR A 341 -18.11 15.33 -7.75
CA THR A 341 -17.17 14.19 -7.59
C THR A 341 -16.70 13.94 -6.16
N ASN A 342 -16.64 14.97 -5.31
CA ASN A 342 -16.15 14.93 -3.93
C ASN A 342 -17.26 14.91 -2.86
N ALA A 343 -18.53 14.90 -3.27
CA ALA A 343 -19.68 14.95 -2.37
C ALA A 343 -19.82 13.68 -1.51
N THR A 344 -20.48 13.80 -0.36
CA THR A 344 -20.78 12.65 0.52
C THR A 344 -21.84 11.78 -0.13
N GLU A 345 -22.81 12.40 -0.79
CA GLU A 345 -23.88 11.78 -1.57
C GLU A 345 -23.32 10.91 -2.72
N THR A 346 -22.23 11.34 -3.36
CA THR A 346 -21.49 10.55 -4.37
C THR A 346 -20.84 9.31 -3.75
N ARG A 347 -20.24 9.45 -2.57
CA ARG A 347 -19.64 8.33 -1.82
C ARG A 347 -20.71 7.32 -1.39
N HIS A 348 -21.84 7.76 -0.85
CA HIS A 348 -22.99 6.90 -0.57
C HIS A 348 -23.45 6.18 -1.84
N ALA A 349 -23.78 6.93 -2.92
CA ALA A 349 -24.32 6.35 -4.15
C ALA A 349 -23.39 5.34 -4.85
N ALA A 350 -22.07 5.45 -4.68
CA ALA A 350 -21.10 4.46 -5.11
C ALA A 350 -21.12 3.19 -4.23
N MET A 351 -21.17 3.36 -2.90
CA MET A 351 -21.26 2.23 -1.97
C MET A 351 -22.61 1.50 -2.01
N SER A 352 -23.74 2.20 -2.18
CA SER A 352 -25.05 1.55 -2.32
C SER A 352 -25.14 0.74 -3.61
N LEU A 353 -24.51 1.19 -4.71
CA LEU A 353 -24.43 0.40 -5.96
C LEU A 353 -23.63 -0.90 -5.76
N LEU A 354 -22.48 -0.81 -5.08
CA LEU A 354 -21.63 -1.95 -4.77
C LEU A 354 -22.32 -2.92 -3.80
N GLY A 355 -22.97 -2.38 -2.77
CA GLY A 355 -23.65 -3.12 -1.72
C GLY A 355 -24.82 -3.95 -2.23
N ALA A 356 -25.59 -3.42 -3.19
CA ALA A 356 -26.67 -4.15 -3.84
C ALA A 356 -26.15 -5.43 -4.51
N GLY A 357 -25.03 -5.33 -5.24
CA GLY A 357 -24.34 -6.49 -5.82
C GLY A 357 -23.90 -7.51 -4.76
N VAL A 358 -23.34 -7.04 -3.63
CA VAL A 358 -22.91 -7.90 -2.52
C VAL A 358 -24.09 -8.64 -1.90
N ARG A 359 -25.20 -7.95 -1.59
CA ARG A 359 -26.39 -8.58 -1.02
C ARG A 359 -27.05 -9.57 -1.99
N GLU A 360 -27.08 -9.27 -3.29
CA GLU A 360 -27.57 -10.21 -4.31
C GLU A 360 -26.72 -11.49 -4.35
N VAL A 361 -25.39 -11.40 -4.28
CA VAL A 361 -24.50 -12.58 -4.19
C VAL A 361 -24.77 -13.41 -2.94
N LEU A 362 -24.93 -12.76 -1.78
CA LEU A 362 -25.23 -13.44 -0.51
C LEU A 362 -26.62 -14.12 -0.53
N ALA A 363 -27.64 -13.44 -1.06
CA ALA A 363 -28.99 -13.97 -1.19
C ALA A 363 -29.07 -15.16 -2.16
N ALA A 364 -28.23 -15.20 -3.19
CA ALA A 364 -28.09 -16.34 -4.09
C ALA A 364 -27.29 -17.51 -3.49
N GLY A 365 -26.64 -17.33 -2.34
CA GLY A 365 -25.77 -18.34 -1.73
C GLY A 365 -24.46 -18.57 -2.50
N HIS A 366 -24.03 -17.61 -3.33
CA HIS A 366 -22.86 -17.75 -4.22
C HIS A 366 -21.51 -17.47 -3.53
N GLY A 367 -21.47 -17.41 -2.19
CA GLY A 367 -20.28 -17.03 -1.41
C GLY A 367 -19.05 -17.92 -1.59
N PRO A 368 -17.83 -17.44 -1.29
CA PRO A 368 -17.52 -16.09 -0.80
C PRO A 368 -17.65 -15.01 -1.89
N VAL A 369 -17.88 -13.77 -1.45
CA VAL A 369 -17.96 -12.57 -2.28
C VAL A 369 -16.56 -12.09 -2.64
N HIS A 370 -16.27 -11.79 -3.91
CA HIS A 370 -14.99 -11.20 -4.30
C HIS A 370 -15.19 -9.98 -5.18
N LEU A 371 -14.65 -8.83 -4.78
CA LEU A 371 -14.62 -7.62 -5.59
C LEU A 371 -13.40 -7.68 -6.52
N VAL A 372 -13.60 -7.84 -7.82
CA VAL A 372 -12.52 -7.91 -8.82
C VAL A 372 -12.27 -6.51 -9.37
N VAL A 373 -11.06 -5.99 -9.18
CA VAL A 373 -10.65 -4.65 -9.65
C VAL A 373 -9.45 -4.73 -10.59
N PRO A 374 -9.23 -3.75 -11.48
CA PRO A 374 -8.09 -3.75 -12.39
C PRO A 374 -6.72 -3.74 -11.69
N ASP A 375 -6.60 -2.98 -10.59
CA ASP A 375 -5.35 -2.77 -9.87
C ASP A 375 -5.54 -2.41 -8.38
N LYS A 376 -4.46 -2.50 -7.60
CA LYS A 376 -4.45 -2.13 -6.17
C LYS A 376 -4.85 -0.65 -5.90
N PRO A 377 -4.42 0.36 -6.68
CA PRO A 377 -4.92 1.73 -6.56
C PRO A 377 -6.45 1.85 -6.63
N THR A 378 -7.13 1.06 -7.47
CA THR A 378 -8.60 1.04 -7.55
C THR A 378 -9.23 0.46 -6.27
N ALA A 379 -8.68 -0.64 -5.73
CA ALA A 379 -9.10 -1.17 -4.43
C ALA A 379 -8.96 -0.12 -3.33
N ASP A 380 -7.81 0.57 -3.28
CA ASP A 380 -7.49 1.51 -2.23
C ASP A 380 -8.40 2.74 -2.23
N LEU A 381 -8.83 3.22 -3.41
CA LEU A 381 -9.88 4.24 -3.53
C LEU A 381 -11.20 3.79 -2.91
N LEU A 382 -11.66 2.57 -3.21
CA LEU A 382 -12.91 2.03 -2.66
C LEU A 382 -12.82 1.84 -1.13
N VAL A 383 -11.71 1.27 -0.64
CA VAL A 383 -11.46 1.09 0.79
C VAL A 383 -11.40 2.42 1.55
N SER A 384 -10.85 3.48 0.95
CA SER A 384 -10.84 4.78 1.61
C SER A 384 -12.17 5.52 1.60
N ILE A 385 -13.01 5.31 0.58
CA ILE A 385 -14.40 5.74 0.62
C ILE A 385 -15.15 5.00 1.74
N ALA A 386 -14.92 3.69 1.91
CA ALA A 386 -15.51 2.92 3.00
C ALA A 386 -15.05 3.39 4.39
N ASP A 387 -13.74 3.57 4.60
CA ASP A 387 -13.15 4.09 5.84
C ASP A 387 -13.64 5.51 6.18
N SER A 388 -13.86 6.35 5.17
CA SER A 388 -14.49 7.67 5.32
C SER A 388 -15.92 7.58 5.81
N LEU A 389 -16.74 6.80 5.11
CA LEU A 389 -18.16 6.64 5.42
C LEU A 389 -18.41 5.95 6.76
N ALA A 390 -17.57 4.98 7.13
CA ALA A 390 -17.59 4.40 8.47
C ALA A 390 -17.28 5.45 9.55
N GLY A 391 -16.30 6.32 9.34
CA GLY A 391 -16.02 7.44 10.24
C GLY A 391 -17.19 8.41 10.41
N VAL A 392 -17.88 8.73 9.31
CA VAL A 392 -19.09 9.58 9.31
C VAL A 392 -20.23 8.90 10.08
N GLU A 393 -20.49 7.62 9.81
CA GLU A 393 -21.55 6.84 10.48
C GLU A 393 -21.31 6.69 11.99
N LEU A 394 -20.08 6.38 12.44
CA LEU A 394 -19.75 6.33 13.87
C LEU A 394 -19.93 7.70 14.55
N SER A 395 -19.59 8.80 13.85
CA SER A 395 -19.84 10.16 14.34
C SER A 395 -21.33 10.49 14.42
N ARG A 396 -22.12 10.03 13.43
CA ARG A 396 -23.59 10.14 13.43
C ARG A 396 -24.23 9.39 14.61
N LEU A 397 -23.74 8.20 14.95
CA LEU A 397 -24.22 7.43 16.11
C LEU A 397 -23.94 8.17 17.43
N ARG A 398 -22.75 8.77 17.59
CA ARG A 398 -22.44 9.64 18.75
C ARG A 398 -23.37 10.85 18.85
N TRP A 399 -23.65 11.51 17.74
CA TRP A 399 -24.54 12.67 17.73
C TRP A 399 -26.01 12.30 17.96
N LEU A 400 -26.44 11.10 17.54
CA LEU A 400 -27.75 10.57 17.94
C LEU A 400 -27.83 10.34 19.47
N ARG A 401 -26.75 9.86 20.10
CA ARG A 401 -26.67 9.75 21.56
C ARG A 401 -26.76 11.13 22.23
N ASP A 402 -26.02 12.12 21.74
CA ASP A 402 -26.08 13.50 22.24
C ASP A 402 -27.52 14.05 22.17
N LEU A 403 -28.20 13.92 21.03
CA LEU A 403 -29.60 14.35 20.87
C LEU A 403 -30.56 13.61 21.83
N ALA A 404 -30.36 12.31 22.02
CA ALA A 404 -31.19 11.50 22.93
C ALA A 404 -31.04 11.91 24.41
N GLU A 405 -29.84 12.34 24.82
CA GLU A 405 -29.54 12.88 26.15
C GLU A 405 -29.82 14.40 26.27
N GLY A 406 -30.37 15.03 25.22
CA GLY A 406 -30.69 16.47 25.21
C GLY A 406 -29.46 17.39 25.16
N ARG A 407 -28.32 16.87 24.70
CA ARG A 407 -27.07 17.60 24.49
C ARG A 407 -27.03 18.21 23.09
N GLU A 408 -26.29 19.30 22.95
CA GLU A 408 -26.01 19.90 21.63
C GLU A 408 -25.04 19.00 20.85
N ILE A 409 -25.30 18.83 19.55
CA ILE A 409 -24.42 18.05 18.66
C ILE A 409 -23.22 18.90 18.27
N LEU A 410 -22.07 18.58 18.85
CA LEU A 410 -20.82 19.29 18.64
C LEU A 410 -19.79 18.40 17.94
N THR A 411 -19.05 18.98 17.01
CA THR A 411 -17.82 18.40 16.44
C THR A 411 -16.77 18.18 17.54
N PHE A 412 -15.72 17.40 17.26
CA PHE A 412 -14.63 17.22 18.24
C PHE A 412 -14.03 18.56 18.69
N ASP A 413 -13.85 19.48 17.74
CA ASP A 413 -13.33 20.83 17.96
C ASP A 413 -14.37 21.77 18.63
N GLY A 414 -15.49 21.27 19.17
CA GLY A 414 -16.46 22.05 19.95
C GLY A 414 -17.47 22.88 19.16
N GLU A 415 -17.28 23.05 17.84
CA GLU A 415 -18.23 23.73 16.95
C GLU A 415 -19.54 22.95 16.77
N PRO A 416 -20.69 23.59 16.52
CA PRO A 416 -21.93 22.92 16.13
C PRO A 416 -21.72 21.98 14.94
N ALA A 417 -22.36 20.81 14.95
CA ALA A 417 -22.26 19.81 13.89
C ALA A 417 -23.60 19.66 13.14
N THR A 418 -23.54 19.46 11.83
CA THR A 418 -24.70 18.94 11.08
C THR A 418 -24.75 17.42 11.18
N LEU A 419 -25.91 16.87 11.56
CA LEU A 419 -26.13 15.41 11.56
C LEU A 419 -26.20 14.90 10.10
N PRO A 420 -25.29 14.01 9.66
CA PRO A 420 -25.28 13.49 8.30
C PRO A 420 -26.35 12.41 8.10
N ASP A 421 -26.68 12.14 6.84
CA ASP A 421 -27.52 11.00 6.47
C ASP A 421 -26.90 9.68 6.94
N ALA A 422 -27.76 8.73 7.35
CA ALA A 422 -27.32 7.40 7.73
C ALA A 422 -26.81 6.60 6.53
N LEU A 423 -25.88 5.67 6.78
CA LEU A 423 -25.60 4.63 5.79
C LEU A 423 -26.85 3.76 5.60
N ASP A 424 -27.34 3.69 4.37
CA ASP A 424 -28.34 2.70 3.98
C ASP A 424 -27.75 1.28 4.05
N ASP A 425 -28.61 0.27 4.10
CA ASP A 425 -28.20 -1.13 4.27
C ASP A 425 -27.29 -1.64 3.13
N ASP A 426 -27.34 -1.06 1.92
CA ASP A 426 -26.43 -1.43 0.83
C ASP A 426 -25.07 -0.80 1.07
N ALA A 427 -25.03 0.52 1.28
CA ALA A 427 -23.82 1.26 1.57
C ALA A 427 -23.09 0.66 2.77
N ARG A 428 -23.81 0.33 3.86
CA ARG A 428 -23.23 -0.33 5.03
C ARG A 428 -22.68 -1.72 4.71
N THR A 429 -23.36 -2.50 3.87
CA THR A 429 -22.84 -3.82 3.43
C THR A 429 -21.53 -3.68 2.66
N ALA A 430 -21.44 -2.74 1.71
CA ALA A 430 -20.23 -2.48 0.94
C ALA A 430 -19.09 -1.91 1.81
N VAL A 431 -19.39 -0.93 2.66
CA VAL A 431 -18.45 -0.33 3.62
C VAL A 431 -17.87 -1.41 4.53
N SER A 432 -18.72 -2.27 5.08
CA SER A 432 -18.33 -3.38 5.95
C SER A 432 -17.38 -4.36 5.25
N LEU A 433 -17.70 -4.78 4.02
CA LEU A 433 -16.85 -5.69 3.23
C LEU A 433 -15.50 -5.05 2.86
N LEU A 434 -15.50 -3.79 2.47
CA LEU A 434 -14.27 -3.06 2.12
C LEU A 434 -13.39 -2.77 3.35
N LEU A 435 -13.97 -2.69 4.56
CA LEU A 435 -13.18 -2.68 5.79
C LEU A 435 -12.59 -4.05 6.14
N GLU A 436 -13.16 -5.17 5.67
CA GLU A 436 -12.47 -6.47 5.73
C GLU A 436 -11.23 -6.50 4.84
N GLU A 437 -11.14 -5.77 3.73
CA GLU A 437 -9.89 -5.66 2.94
C GLU A 437 -8.75 -4.99 3.76
N ASP A 438 -9.05 -3.95 4.54
CA ASP A 438 -8.03 -3.31 5.38
C ASP A 438 -7.66 -4.18 6.60
N ARG A 439 -8.61 -4.97 7.13
CA ARG A 439 -8.33 -6.03 8.14
C ARG A 439 -7.54 -7.20 7.56
N ALA A 440 -7.85 -7.59 6.33
CA ALA A 440 -7.24 -8.69 5.60
C ALA A 440 -5.85 -8.35 5.06
N ARG A 441 -5.49 -7.05 4.90
CA ARG A 441 -4.21 -6.59 4.33
C ARG A 441 -2.96 -7.24 4.93
N ALA A 442 -2.99 -7.60 6.21
CA ALA A 442 -1.86 -8.26 6.88
C ALA A 442 -1.81 -9.79 6.64
N PHE A 443 -2.94 -10.38 6.24
CA PHE A 443 -3.09 -11.75 5.77
C PHE A 443 -2.78 -11.82 4.27
N GLY A 444 -2.38 -12.99 3.78
CA GLY A 444 -2.09 -13.23 2.36
C GLY A 444 -2.96 -14.29 1.69
N LEU A 445 -3.90 -14.90 2.43
CA LEU A 445 -4.88 -15.87 1.91
C LEU A 445 -6.34 -15.41 2.04
N ARG A 446 -6.58 -14.23 2.62
CA ARG A 446 -7.88 -13.58 2.76
C ARG A 446 -7.88 -12.35 1.88
N GLN A 447 -8.73 -12.33 0.87
CA GLN A 447 -8.73 -11.35 -0.22
C GLN A 447 -10.17 -11.12 -0.69
N PRO A 448 -10.96 -10.34 0.07
CA PRO A 448 -12.29 -9.91 -0.37
C PRO A 448 -12.20 -8.99 -1.61
N VAL A 449 -11.04 -8.36 -1.86
CA VAL A 449 -10.72 -7.66 -3.10
C VAL A 449 -9.61 -8.39 -3.86
N VAL A 450 -9.80 -8.57 -5.17
CA VAL A 450 -8.88 -9.28 -6.08
C VAL A 450 -8.30 -8.28 -7.08
N ASP A 451 -6.99 -8.03 -7.00
CA ASP A 451 -6.22 -7.25 -7.99
C ASP A 451 -6.00 -8.11 -9.25
N LEU A 452 -6.72 -7.79 -10.33
CA LEU A 452 -6.70 -8.59 -11.56
C LEU A 452 -5.35 -8.56 -12.26
N ARG A 453 -4.63 -7.44 -12.21
CA ARG A 453 -3.23 -7.33 -12.67
C ARG A 453 -2.32 -8.26 -11.86
N ALA A 454 -2.46 -8.33 -10.55
CA ALA A 454 -1.72 -9.30 -9.73
C ALA A 454 -2.04 -10.74 -10.15
N VAL A 455 -3.32 -11.08 -10.34
CA VAL A 455 -3.75 -12.41 -10.79
C VAL A 455 -3.13 -12.78 -12.14
N VAL A 456 -3.22 -11.91 -13.16
CA VAL A 456 -2.65 -12.17 -14.50
C VAL A 456 -1.14 -12.40 -14.45
N THR A 457 -0.39 -11.64 -13.62
CA THR A 457 1.07 -11.86 -13.45
C THR A 457 1.45 -13.23 -12.87
N THR A 458 0.53 -13.99 -12.27
CA THR A 458 0.84 -15.34 -11.77
C THR A 458 0.87 -16.42 -12.86
N TYR A 459 0.31 -16.14 -14.04
CA TYR A 459 0.15 -17.12 -15.12
C TYR A 459 1.08 -16.89 -16.33
N LEU A 460 1.72 -15.72 -16.41
CA LEU A 460 2.67 -15.39 -17.46
C LEU A 460 3.72 -14.36 -17.00
N THR A 461 4.92 -14.48 -17.55
CA THR A 461 5.95 -13.44 -17.52
C THR A 461 5.94 -12.71 -18.87
N PRO A 462 5.64 -11.39 -18.93
CA PRO A 462 5.77 -10.60 -20.14
C PRO A 462 7.24 -10.26 -20.39
N GLY A 463 7.59 -9.93 -21.63
CA GLY A 463 8.87 -9.32 -21.94
C GLY A 463 8.90 -7.82 -21.60
N GLY A 464 10.07 -7.20 -21.77
CA GLY A 464 10.28 -5.79 -21.49
C GLY A 464 10.55 -5.46 -20.02
N PRO A 465 10.59 -4.16 -19.66
CA PRO A 465 10.85 -3.71 -18.30
C PRO A 465 9.79 -4.20 -17.30
N ARG A 466 10.23 -4.72 -16.15
CA ARG A 466 9.32 -5.19 -15.08
C ARG A 466 8.38 -4.11 -14.52
N SER A 467 8.68 -2.82 -14.73
CA SER A 467 7.79 -1.70 -14.43
C SER A 467 6.49 -1.73 -15.23
N ASP A 468 6.55 -2.20 -16.47
CA ASP A 468 5.47 -2.05 -17.45
C ASP A 468 4.38 -3.09 -17.21
N ALA A 469 4.77 -4.27 -16.70
CA ALA A 469 3.91 -5.27 -16.06
C ALA A 469 3.12 -4.73 -14.84
N GLY A 470 3.40 -3.49 -14.40
CA GLY A 470 2.58 -2.74 -13.46
C GLY A 470 1.23 -2.28 -14.02
N ARG A 471 1.00 -2.31 -15.35
CA ARG A 471 -0.30 -2.01 -15.96
C ARG A 471 -0.98 -3.27 -16.51
N LEU A 472 -2.31 -3.37 -16.35
CA LEU A 472 -3.10 -4.52 -16.79
C LEU A 472 -3.21 -4.63 -18.31
N ASP A 473 -3.32 -3.51 -19.02
CA ASP A 473 -3.35 -3.43 -20.49
C ASP A 473 -2.04 -3.90 -21.13
N TYR A 474 -0.89 -3.61 -20.51
CA TYR A 474 0.41 -4.18 -20.89
C TYR A 474 0.41 -5.70 -20.75
N LEU A 475 -0.05 -6.22 -19.61
CA LEU A 475 -0.14 -7.66 -19.38
C LEU A 475 -1.07 -8.35 -20.39
N LEU A 476 -2.18 -7.72 -20.76
CA LEU A 476 -3.09 -8.24 -21.78
C LEU A 476 -2.46 -8.34 -23.17
N ALA A 477 -1.75 -7.30 -23.61
CA ALA A 477 -1.07 -7.31 -24.90
C ALA A 477 -0.15 -8.54 -25.01
N TRP A 478 0.59 -8.84 -23.94
CA TRP A 478 1.39 -10.07 -23.83
C TRP A 478 0.54 -11.34 -23.67
N ALA A 479 -0.53 -11.33 -22.89
CA ALA A 479 -1.36 -12.52 -22.62
C ALA A 479 -2.07 -13.07 -23.87
N GLU A 480 -2.51 -12.17 -24.75
CA GLU A 480 -3.20 -12.44 -26.02
C GLU A 480 -2.22 -12.69 -27.19
N ALA A 481 -0.91 -12.50 -26.99
CA ALA A 481 0.10 -12.60 -28.05
C ALA A 481 0.19 -14.03 -28.63
N THR A 482 -0.26 -14.17 -29.88
CA THR A 482 -0.08 -15.39 -30.70
C THR A 482 1.08 -15.28 -31.69
N THR A 483 1.68 -14.09 -31.79
CA THR A 483 2.84 -13.77 -32.64
C THR A 483 3.85 -12.94 -31.84
N PRO A 484 5.16 -13.06 -32.10
CA PRO A 484 6.18 -12.25 -31.43
C PRO A 484 5.88 -10.74 -31.44
N LEU A 485 5.85 -10.16 -30.24
CA LEU A 485 5.77 -8.73 -29.99
C LEU A 485 7.17 -8.12 -29.87
N GLU A 486 7.31 -6.87 -30.31
CA GLU A 486 8.50 -6.08 -30.01
C GLU A 486 8.20 -5.27 -28.74
N HIS A 487 8.93 -5.54 -27.66
CA HIS A 487 8.57 -5.02 -26.33
C HIS A 487 8.59 -3.49 -26.26
N ARG A 488 9.48 -2.81 -27.00
CA ARG A 488 9.59 -1.35 -27.00
C ARG A 488 8.37 -0.72 -27.66
N ALA A 489 7.89 -1.28 -28.77
CA ALA A 489 6.66 -0.86 -29.44
C ALA A 489 5.42 -1.04 -28.54
N VAL A 490 5.33 -2.12 -27.76
CA VAL A 490 4.23 -2.32 -26.78
C VAL A 490 4.31 -1.28 -25.66
N THR A 491 5.51 -1.08 -25.07
CA THR A 491 5.76 -0.07 -24.03
C THR A 491 5.42 1.34 -24.53
N ASP A 492 5.85 1.70 -25.73
CA ASP A 492 5.68 3.05 -26.27
C ASP A 492 4.21 3.30 -26.68
N ALA A 493 3.53 2.35 -27.30
CA ALA A 493 2.09 2.46 -27.62
C ALA A 493 1.21 2.64 -26.37
N ILE A 494 1.59 2.02 -25.25
CA ILE A 494 0.89 2.14 -23.95
C ILE A 494 1.28 3.41 -23.20
N ALA A 495 2.47 3.96 -23.44
CA ALA A 495 2.92 5.25 -22.90
C ALA A 495 2.32 6.46 -23.65
N ASP A 496 2.06 6.31 -24.96
CA ASP A 496 1.45 7.33 -25.82
C ASP A 496 -0.11 7.30 -25.75
N GLY A 497 -0.70 6.30 -25.10
CA GLY A 497 -2.15 6.17 -24.92
C GLY A 497 -2.72 7.12 -23.86
N SER A 498 -3.87 7.73 -24.15
CA SER A 498 -4.65 8.57 -23.22
C SER A 498 -5.22 7.81 -22.03
N ASP A 499 -5.46 6.52 -22.20
CA ASP A 499 -6.23 5.71 -21.28
C ASP A 499 -5.38 4.81 -20.38
N THR A 500 -6.03 4.35 -19.32
CA THR A 500 -5.43 3.72 -18.14
C THR A 500 -6.40 2.69 -17.60
N PRO A 501 -5.95 1.49 -17.21
CA PRO A 501 -6.85 0.42 -16.79
C PRO A 501 -7.31 0.57 -15.33
N GLY A 502 -6.52 1.22 -14.49
CA GLY A 502 -6.85 1.53 -13.09
C GLY A 502 -7.70 2.80 -12.92
N ALA A 503 -8.12 3.10 -11.70
CA ALA A 503 -9.04 4.20 -11.43
C ALA A 503 -8.52 5.60 -11.77
N ARG A 504 -7.21 5.83 -11.70
CA ARG A 504 -6.60 7.13 -12.07
C ARG A 504 -6.58 7.32 -13.59
N LEU A 505 -6.88 8.53 -14.04
CA LEU A 505 -6.74 8.96 -15.43
C LEU A 505 -5.27 9.24 -15.80
N SER A 506 -4.98 9.39 -17.09
CA SER A 506 -3.77 10.10 -17.53
C SER A 506 -3.89 11.60 -17.24
N THR A 507 -2.78 12.33 -17.20
CA THR A 507 -2.79 13.79 -17.01
C THR A 507 -3.64 14.48 -18.09
N GLU A 508 -3.48 14.08 -19.35
CA GLU A 508 -4.20 14.69 -20.48
C GLU A 508 -5.71 14.46 -20.38
N LEU A 509 -6.14 13.22 -20.09
CA LEU A 509 -7.56 12.90 -19.95
C LEU A 509 -8.16 13.53 -18.69
N SER A 510 -7.40 13.63 -17.60
CA SER A 510 -7.79 14.36 -16.39
C SER A 510 -8.03 15.85 -16.67
N ASP A 511 -7.14 16.50 -17.41
CA ASP A 511 -7.29 17.91 -17.79
C ASP A 511 -8.53 18.12 -18.68
N GLN A 512 -8.76 17.23 -19.66
CA GLN A 512 -9.96 17.28 -20.52
C GLN A 512 -11.27 17.09 -19.72
N VAL A 513 -11.32 16.11 -18.81
CA VAL A 513 -12.48 15.86 -17.94
C VAL A 513 -12.71 17.04 -16.98
N HIS A 514 -11.64 17.60 -16.42
CA HIS A 514 -11.74 18.77 -15.54
C HIS A 514 -12.29 19.99 -16.29
N ASP A 515 -11.83 20.26 -17.51
CA ASP A 515 -12.28 21.37 -18.33
C ASP A 515 -13.74 21.22 -18.79
N ALA A 516 -14.15 20.01 -19.17
CA ALA A 516 -15.54 19.70 -19.50
C ALA A 516 -16.46 19.78 -18.26
N GLY A 517 -15.96 19.45 -17.07
CA GLY A 517 -16.71 19.47 -15.80
C GLY A 517 -16.80 20.83 -15.08
N ARG A 518 -16.24 21.92 -15.62
CA ARG A 518 -16.18 23.22 -14.91
C ARG A 518 -17.57 23.81 -14.62
N PRO A 519 -17.92 24.12 -13.36
CA PRO A 519 -19.22 24.71 -13.02
C PRO A 519 -19.52 25.98 -13.82
N GLY A 520 -20.67 25.99 -14.52
CA GLY A 520 -21.16 27.14 -15.30
C GLY A 520 -20.32 27.53 -16.53
N ARG A 521 -19.29 26.75 -16.91
CA ARG A 521 -18.43 27.02 -18.08
C ARG A 521 -18.05 25.79 -18.90
N GLY A 522 -18.18 24.59 -18.34
CA GLY A 522 -17.94 23.33 -19.00
C GLY A 522 -19.08 22.89 -19.91
N ASP A 523 -18.93 21.70 -20.48
CA ASP A 523 -19.91 21.01 -21.32
C ASP A 523 -20.31 19.69 -20.63
N PRO A 524 -21.49 19.61 -19.98
CA PRO A 524 -21.94 18.41 -19.29
C PRO A 524 -22.07 17.18 -20.20
N VAL A 525 -22.36 17.38 -21.49
CA VAL A 525 -22.49 16.27 -22.45
C VAL A 525 -21.11 15.73 -22.80
N ARG A 526 -20.13 16.61 -23.05
CA ARG A 526 -18.74 16.16 -23.26
C ARG A 526 -18.12 15.58 -21.99
N TYR A 527 -18.45 16.12 -20.82
CA TYR A 527 -18.04 15.57 -19.53
C TYR A 527 -18.53 14.12 -19.36
N GLN A 528 -19.84 13.88 -19.56
CA GLN A 528 -20.39 12.54 -19.47
C GLN A 528 -19.75 11.61 -20.51
N GLN A 529 -19.60 12.04 -21.77
CA GLN A 529 -18.93 11.26 -22.81
C GLN A 529 -17.52 10.83 -22.40
N LEU A 530 -16.69 11.75 -21.90
CA LEU A 530 -15.32 11.43 -21.47
C LEU A 530 -15.28 10.43 -20.31
N VAL A 531 -16.21 10.51 -19.36
CA VAL A 531 -16.30 9.56 -18.23
C VAL A 531 -16.80 8.20 -18.71
N ASP A 532 -17.79 8.17 -19.60
CA ASP A 532 -18.34 6.93 -20.15
C ASP A 532 -17.32 6.23 -21.09
N GLU A 533 -16.57 6.99 -21.92
CA GLU A 533 -15.42 6.53 -22.73
C GLU A 533 -14.33 5.90 -21.83
N ALA A 534 -13.97 6.58 -20.73
CA ALA A 534 -12.99 6.10 -19.76
C ALA A 534 -13.46 4.86 -18.99
N LEU A 535 -14.75 4.73 -18.69
CA LEU A 535 -15.34 3.51 -18.11
C LEU A 535 -15.33 2.36 -19.13
N ASP A 536 -15.67 2.62 -20.39
CA ASP A 536 -15.72 1.60 -21.44
C ASP A 536 -14.34 0.99 -21.74
N TYR A 537 -13.27 1.79 -21.76
CA TYR A 537 -11.90 1.28 -21.85
C TYR A 537 -11.57 0.30 -20.69
N ARG A 538 -11.93 0.66 -19.47
CA ARG A 538 -11.67 -0.15 -18.27
C ARG A 538 -12.49 -1.44 -18.26
N ILE A 539 -13.73 -1.38 -18.75
CA ILE A 539 -14.61 -2.55 -18.93
C ILE A 539 -14.04 -3.51 -19.99
N ASP A 540 -13.55 -3.01 -21.13
CA ASP A 540 -12.91 -3.85 -22.17
C ASP A 540 -11.69 -4.61 -21.62
N VAL A 541 -10.76 -3.87 -21.00
CA VAL A 541 -9.56 -4.44 -20.38
C VAL A 541 -9.93 -5.48 -19.30
N LEU A 542 -10.91 -5.20 -18.44
CA LEU A 542 -11.32 -6.14 -17.42
C LEU A 542 -11.94 -7.40 -18.05
N ASN A 543 -12.87 -7.26 -18.98
CA ASN A 543 -13.54 -8.39 -19.65
C ASN A 543 -12.55 -9.28 -20.41
N ARG A 544 -11.59 -8.69 -21.14
CA ARG A 544 -10.52 -9.42 -21.84
C ARG A 544 -9.58 -10.15 -20.88
N SER A 545 -9.32 -9.57 -19.71
CA SER A 545 -8.55 -10.22 -18.64
C SER A 545 -9.27 -11.44 -18.08
N VAL A 546 -10.58 -11.34 -17.84
CA VAL A 546 -11.43 -12.49 -17.45
C VAL A 546 -11.42 -13.56 -18.55
N ALA A 547 -11.65 -13.17 -19.81
CA ALA A 547 -11.65 -14.10 -20.95
C ALA A 547 -10.31 -14.82 -21.14
N PHE A 548 -9.18 -14.13 -20.94
CA PHE A 548 -7.86 -14.77 -20.92
C PHE A 548 -7.76 -15.80 -19.79
N LEU A 549 -8.14 -15.44 -18.56
CA LEU A 549 -8.09 -16.36 -17.42
C LEU A 549 -8.98 -17.58 -17.62
N ASP A 550 -10.12 -17.46 -18.29
CA ASP A 550 -11.02 -18.58 -18.56
C ASP A 550 -10.48 -19.59 -19.59
N THR A 551 -9.36 -19.27 -20.27
CA THR A 551 -8.60 -20.25 -21.08
C THR A 551 -7.72 -21.20 -20.24
N LEU A 552 -7.47 -20.88 -18.97
CA LEU A 552 -6.51 -21.59 -18.12
C LEU A 552 -7.20 -22.68 -17.27
N PRO A 553 -6.57 -23.84 -17.02
CA PRO A 553 -7.17 -24.90 -16.21
C PRO A 553 -7.24 -24.52 -14.72
N ASN A 554 -8.22 -25.08 -14.01
CA ASN A 554 -8.38 -24.90 -12.56
C ASN A 554 -7.43 -25.80 -11.77
N SER A 555 -6.81 -25.26 -10.73
CA SER A 555 -6.02 -26.00 -9.75
C SER A 555 -6.90 -26.86 -8.85
N ARG A 556 -6.41 -28.05 -8.48
CA ARG A 556 -6.98 -28.89 -7.42
C ARG A 556 -7.01 -28.19 -6.06
N LEU A 557 -6.15 -27.20 -5.83
CA LEU A 557 -6.12 -26.39 -4.60
C LEU A 557 -7.08 -25.18 -4.61
N ARG A 558 -7.74 -24.84 -5.73
CA ARG A 558 -8.75 -23.75 -5.79
C ARG A 558 -9.82 -23.84 -4.68
N PRO A 559 -10.36 -25.03 -4.30
CA PRO A 559 -11.29 -25.16 -3.18
C PRO A 559 -10.69 -24.83 -1.81
N ALA A 560 -9.38 -25.02 -1.61
CA ALA A 560 -8.70 -24.66 -0.37
C ALA A 560 -8.64 -23.14 -0.19
N TYR A 561 -8.26 -22.40 -1.24
CA TYR A 561 -8.28 -20.93 -1.25
C TYR A 561 -9.70 -20.38 -1.03
N ARG A 562 -10.71 -20.90 -1.76
CA ARG A 562 -12.13 -20.50 -1.56
C ARG A 562 -12.61 -20.76 -0.12
N ALA A 563 -12.17 -21.85 0.51
CA ALA A 563 -12.56 -22.16 1.89
C ALA A 563 -11.94 -21.22 2.94
N LEU A 564 -10.72 -20.69 2.72
CA LEU A 564 -10.09 -19.72 3.62
C LEU A 564 -10.82 -18.38 3.62
N GLU A 565 -11.18 -17.89 2.43
CA GLU A 565 -12.00 -16.69 2.32
C GLU A 565 -13.40 -16.91 2.91
N GLN A 566 -14.03 -18.06 2.64
CA GLN A 566 -15.35 -18.37 3.19
C GLN A 566 -15.35 -18.41 4.73
N ASP A 567 -14.30 -18.92 5.38
CA ASP A 567 -14.21 -18.88 6.85
C ASP A 567 -14.16 -17.42 7.35
N ALA A 568 -13.34 -16.58 6.70
CA ALA A 568 -13.21 -15.16 7.05
C ALA A 568 -14.54 -14.41 6.84
N GLN A 569 -15.21 -14.64 5.72
CA GLN A 569 -16.52 -14.04 5.43
C GLN A 569 -17.64 -14.55 6.35
N THR A 570 -17.48 -15.74 6.93
CA THR A 570 -18.38 -16.23 7.98
C THR A 570 -18.21 -15.46 9.30
N VAL A 571 -17.04 -14.86 9.57
CA VAL A 571 -16.86 -13.89 10.67
C VAL A 571 -17.45 -12.53 10.28
N TRP A 572 -17.13 -12.03 9.09
CA TRP A 572 -17.66 -10.77 8.57
C TRP A 572 -19.20 -10.71 8.58
N GLY A 573 -19.87 -11.76 8.09
CA GLY A 573 -21.33 -11.83 8.08
C GLY A 573 -21.96 -11.75 9.48
N ARG A 574 -21.28 -12.28 10.51
CA ARG A 574 -21.68 -12.11 11.91
C ARG A 574 -21.44 -10.69 12.41
N ARG A 575 -20.32 -10.06 12.05
CA ARG A 575 -20.05 -8.65 12.36
C ARG A 575 -21.13 -7.73 11.78
N LEU A 576 -21.47 -7.91 10.50
CA LEU A 576 -22.50 -7.15 9.80
C LEU A 576 -23.89 -7.38 10.41
N ALA A 577 -24.29 -8.63 10.64
CA ALA A 577 -25.61 -8.98 11.18
C ALA A 577 -25.84 -8.46 12.61
N LEU A 578 -24.79 -8.35 13.42
CA LEU A 578 -24.85 -7.84 14.79
C LEU A 578 -24.44 -6.38 14.91
N GLN A 579 -24.10 -5.72 13.79
CA GLN A 579 -23.57 -4.35 13.73
C GLN A 579 -22.42 -4.12 14.74
N ALA A 580 -21.61 -5.17 14.93
CA ALA A 580 -20.58 -5.26 15.95
C ALA A 580 -19.24 -5.53 15.27
N SER A 581 -18.30 -4.61 15.44
CA SER A 581 -17.00 -4.60 14.74
C SER A 581 -17.06 -4.51 13.21
N ASP A 582 -18.22 -4.31 12.57
CA ASP A 582 -18.35 -4.21 11.11
C ASP A 582 -17.74 -2.91 10.56
N LEU A 583 -17.97 -1.78 11.23
CA LEU A 583 -17.40 -0.45 10.91
C LEU A 583 -16.01 -0.17 11.54
N VAL A 584 -15.32 -1.15 12.13
CA VAL A 584 -13.99 -0.93 12.76
C VAL A 584 -12.93 -0.55 11.73
N ARG A 585 -12.25 0.56 11.97
CA ARG A 585 -11.20 1.14 11.11
C ARG A 585 -9.83 0.61 11.56
N PHE A 586 -9.15 -0.19 10.73
CA PHE A 586 -7.98 -0.99 11.15
C PHE A 586 -6.82 -0.15 11.71
N SER A 587 -6.59 1.01 11.11
CA SER A 587 -5.63 2.05 11.51
C SER A 587 -5.78 2.56 12.95
N ARG A 588 -6.91 2.27 13.62
CA ARG A 588 -7.27 2.67 14.98
C ARG A 588 -7.59 1.46 15.88
N THR A 589 -7.14 0.28 15.49
CA THR A 589 -7.27 -0.93 16.33
C THR A 589 -6.38 -0.83 17.57
N TYR A 590 -7.03 -0.95 18.73
CA TYR A 590 -6.40 -0.93 20.05
C TYR A 590 -5.38 -2.08 20.19
N ARG A 591 -4.37 -1.89 21.05
CA ARG A 591 -3.18 -2.79 21.11
C ARG A 591 -3.55 -4.26 21.36
N TYR A 592 -4.55 -4.54 22.19
CA TYR A 592 -5.04 -5.90 22.43
C TYR A 592 -5.55 -6.58 21.15
N TRP A 593 -6.33 -5.87 20.33
CA TRP A 593 -6.84 -6.37 19.05
C TRP A 593 -5.70 -6.78 18.11
N ARG A 594 -4.67 -5.93 17.98
CA ARG A 594 -3.47 -6.22 17.17
C ARG A 594 -2.67 -7.41 17.71
N ASN A 595 -2.50 -7.50 19.04
CA ASN A 595 -1.83 -8.62 19.69
C ASN A 595 -2.58 -9.95 19.49
N ALA A 596 -3.92 -9.93 19.54
CA ALA A 596 -4.77 -11.11 19.38
C ALA A 596 -4.67 -11.78 17.99
N GLN A 597 -4.06 -11.10 17.00
CA GLN A 597 -3.95 -11.59 15.63
C GLN A 597 -2.56 -12.10 15.24
N VAL A 598 -1.53 -11.94 16.09
CA VAL A 598 -0.14 -12.30 15.74
C VAL A 598 -0.01 -13.78 15.34
N ASP A 599 -0.50 -14.70 16.18
CA ASP A 599 -0.48 -16.15 15.88
C ASP A 599 -1.26 -16.50 14.61
N MET A 600 -2.33 -15.75 14.33
CA MET A 600 -3.17 -15.94 13.14
C MET A 600 -2.45 -15.47 11.87
N LEU A 601 -1.71 -14.37 11.95
CA LEU A 601 -0.91 -13.81 10.85
C LEU A 601 0.27 -14.70 10.50
N ASP A 602 0.98 -15.24 11.50
CA ASP A 602 2.10 -16.15 11.25
C ASP A 602 1.63 -17.53 10.75
N ALA A 603 0.48 -18.02 11.23
CA ALA A 603 -0.16 -19.21 10.67
C ALA A 603 -0.61 -18.99 9.21
N ASP A 604 -1.17 -17.83 8.87
CA ASP A 604 -1.60 -17.49 7.52
C ASP A 604 -0.40 -17.35 6.56
N ARG A 605 0.64 -16.62 6.98
CA ARG A 605 1.92 -16.50 6.26
C ARG A 605 2.52 -17.87 5.99
N LYS A 606 2.60 -18.75 6.99
CA LYS A 606 3.11 -20.12 6.82
C LYS A 606 2.25 -20.91 5.85
N CYS A 607 0.93 -20.91 6.00
CA CYS A 607 0.01 -21.59 5.10
C CYS A 607 0.15 -21.08 3.65
N ARG A 608 0.32 -19.77 3.46
CA ARG A 608 0.47 -19.15 2.14
C ARG A 608 1.75 -19.61 1.47
N ASP A 609 2.85 -19.57 2.22
CA ASP A 609 4.17 -19.93 1.72
C ASP A 609 4.27 -21.44 1.41
N GLN A 610 3.47 -22.28 2.08
CA GLN A 610 3.28 -23.71 1.78
C GLN A 610 2.42 -23.93 0.53
N LEU A 611 1.24 -23.29 0.44
CA LEU A 611 0.35 -23.45 -0.71
C LEU A 611 0.97 -22.89 -2.00
N ALA A 612 1.67 -21.75 -1.93
CA ALA A 612 2.41 -21.19 -3.06
C ALA A 612 3.49 -22.16 -3.56
N ALA A 613 4.28 -22.75 -2.64
CA ALA A 613 5.29 -23.75 -3.00
C ALA A 613 4.70 -25.06 -3.57
N LEU A 614 3.39 -25.30 -3.44
CA LEU A 614 2.70 -26.45 -4.03
C LEU A 614 2.15 -26.18 -5.43
N VAL A 615 1.73 -24.95 -5.76
CA VAL A 615 1.07 -24.63 -7.05
C VAL A 615 1.94 -23.88 -8.06
N ASP A 616 3.00 -23.23 -7.59
CA ASP A 616 3.81 -22.30 -8.40
C ASP A 616 5.25 -22.82 -8.51
N ASP A 617 5.57 -23.37 -9.69
CA ASP A 617 6.87 -23.97 -9.98
C ASP A 617 8.02 -22.95 -9.92
N GLN A 618 7.81 -21.73 -10.42
CA GLN A 618 8.84 -20.68 -10.38
C GLN A 618 9.12 -20.24 -8.94
N VAL A 619 8.08 -20.03 -8.13
CA VAL A 619 8.25 -19.71 -6.69
C VAL A 619 8.93 -20.86 -5.94
N ALA A 620 8.58 -22.11 -6.25
CA ALA A 620 9.19 -23.27 -5.61
C ALA A 620 10.67 -23.42 -5.99
N HIS A 621 11.02 -23.28 -7.27
CA HIS A 621 12.41 -23.31 -7.74
C HIS A 621 13.25 -22.14 -7.24
N ASP A 622 12.76 -20.90 -7.33
CA ASP A 622 13.48 -19.71 -6.86
C ASP A 622 13.76 -19.79 -5.34
N ARG A 623 12.81 -20.32 -4.55
CA ARG A 623 13.03 -20.57 -3.11
C ARG A 623 13.92 -21.78 -2.82
N ALA A 624 13.84 -22.85 -3.61
CA ALA A 624 14.68 -24.04 -3.44
C ALA A 624 16.14 -23.80 -3.85
N ALA A 625 16.41 -22.76 -4.64
CA ALA A 625 17.75 -22.30 -4.98
C ALA A 625 18.34 -21.28 -3.97
N ASP A 626 17.51 -20.68 -3.12
CA ASP A 626 17.96 -19.72 -2.09
C ASP A 626 18.62 -20.45 -0.91
N ALA A 627 19.90 -20.19 -0.68
CA ALA A 627 20.68 -20.75 0.42
C ALA A 627 20.18 -20.34 1.83
N GLY A 628 19.30 -19.34 1.94
CA GLY A 628 18.61 -18.97 3.17
C GLY A 628 17.42 -19.86 3.51
N VAL A 629 16.80 -20.50 2.52
CA VAL A 629 15.65 -21.41 2.69
C VAL A 629 16.16 -22.80 3.11
N ARG A 630 15.45 -23.45 4.03
CA ARG A 630 15.83 -24.77 4.56
C ARG A 630 14.79 -25.85 4.27
N GLU A 631 13.57 -25.41 4.02
CA GLU A 631 12.35 -26.20 3.92
C GLU A 631 12.09 -26.71 2.49
N LEU A 632 12.84 -26.21 1.51
CA LEU A 632 12.77 -26.57 0.10
C LEU A 632 14.19 -26.87 -0.42
N ALA A 633 14.31 -27.80 -1.37
CA ALA A 633 15.57 -28.10 -2.04
C ALA A 633 15.34 -28.58 -3.48
N VAL A 634 16.24 -28.21 -4.39
CA VAL A 634 16.32 -28.85 -5.70
C VAL A 634 17.05 -30.18 -5.57
N ALA A 635 16.59 -31.20 -6.29
CA ALA A 635 17.30 -32.46 -6.43
C ALA A 635 17.33 -32.94 -7.89
N THR A 636 18.33 -33.76 -8.21
CA THR A 636 18.49 -34.41 -9.53
C THR A 636 18.29 -35.92 -9.37
N VAL A 637 17.53 -36.54 -10.26
CA VAL A 637 17.32 -38.00 -10.28
C VAL A 637 18.53 -38.70 -10.88
N VAL A 638 19.26 -39.47 -10.08
CA VAL A 638 20.51 -40.16 -10.48
C VAL A 638 20.37 -41.68 -10.60
N GLY A 639 19.26 -42.25 -10.12
CA GLY A 639 18.92 -43.67 -10.27
C GLY A 639 17.42 -43.90 -10.17
N LEU A 640 16.91 -44.99 -10.77
CA LEU A 640 15.47 -45.29 -10.85
C LEU A 640 15.06 -46.64 -10.22
N ALA A 641 16.01 -47.55 -9.99
CA ALA A 641 15.77 -48.87 -9.41
C ALA A 641 16.99 -49.32 -8.57
N PRO A 642 17.10 -48.89 -7.29
CA PRO A 642 16.15 -48.03 -6.58
C PRO A 642 16.22 -46.55 -7.01
N LEU A 643 15.18 -45.79 -6.65
CA LEU A 643 15.12 -44.35 -6.91
C LEU A 643 16.15 -43.62 -6.03
N ARG A 644 17.05 -42.85 -6.66
CA ARG A 644 18.13 -42.12 -6.00
C ARG A 644 18.15 -40.65 -6.42
N LEU A 645 18.36 -39.78 -5.44
CA LEU A 645 18.37 -38.32 -5.61
C LEU A 645 19.69 -37.72 -5.16
N GLU A 646 20.30 -36.91 -6.02
CA GLU A 646 21.35 -35.96 -5.62
C GLU A 646 20.67 -34.67 -5.16
N VAL A 647 20.62 -34.43 -3.84
CA VAL A 647 19.89 -33.31 -3.24
C VAL A 647 20.82 -32.13 -3.01
N ALA A 648 20.52 -30.98 -3.61
CA ALA A 648 21.32 -29.76 -3.50
C ALA A 648 21.02 -28.98 -2.20
N SER A 649 21.11 -29.64 -1.04
CA SER A 649 20.84 -29.05 0.28
C SER A 649 21.89 -29.43 1.32
N ARG A 650 22.09 -28.54 2.31
CA ARG A 650 22.87 -28.83 3.52
C ARG A 650 21.99 -29.30 4.69
N GLN A 651 20.67 -29.18 4.56
CA GLN A 651 19.70 -29.50 5.62
C GLN A 651 18.93 -30.79 5.31
N MET A 652 18.43 -30.95 4.07
CA MET A 652 17.85 -32.20 3.61
C MET A 652 18.96 -33.20 3.28
N LYS A 653 19.08 -34.24 4.10
CA LYS A 653 20.16 -35.24 4.05
C LYS A 653 19.64 -36.60 4.54
N ASP A 654 20.53 -37.55 4.81
CA ASP A 654 20.19 -38.80 5.48
C ASP A 654 19.25 -38.60 6.68
N GLY A 655 18.19 -39.40 6.74
CA GLY A 655 17.16 -39.37 7.76
C GLY A 655 16.06 -38.32 7.59
N SER A 656 16.19 -37.36 6.66
CA SER A 656 15.14 -36.37 6.35
C SER A 656 13.93 -37.04 5.70
N VAL A 657 12.71 -36.58 6.03
CA VAL A 657 11.48 -37.03 5.35
C VAL A 657 11.04 -35.93 4.38
N VAL A 658 11.00 -36.25 3.09
CA VAL A 658 10.74 -35.28 2.02
C VAL A 658 9.52 -35.69 1.20
N VAL A 659 8.89 -34.69 0.58
CA VAL A 659 7.81 -34.85 -0.38
C VAL A 659 8.18 -34.21 -1.72
N LEU A 660 7.77 -34.83 -2.83
CA LEU A 660 7.85 -34.21 -4.15
C LEU A 660 6.81 -33.09 -4.27
N LEU A 661 7.27 -31.87 -4.57
CA LEU A 661 6.40 -30.72 -4.84
C LEU A 661 6.27 -30.44 -6.33
N HIS A 662 7.37 -30.47 -7.08
CA HIS A 662 7.40 -30.24 -8.53
C HIS A 662 8.34 -31.22 -9.22
N GLY A 663 7.97 -31.64 -10.43
CA GLY A 663 8.82 -32.41 -11.33
C GLY A 663 8.62 -31.97 -12.79
N PRO A 664 9.15 -32.71 -13.78
CA PRO A 664 9.11 -32.27 -15.19
C PRO A 664 7.70 -32.14 -15.79
N SER A 665 6.70 -32.78 -15.18
CA SER A 665 5.28 -32.65 -15.53
C SER A 665 4.57 -31.46 -14.85
N GLY A 666 5.31 -30.65 -14.08
CA GLY A 666 4.80 -29.52 -13.31
C GLY A 666 4.52 -29.85 -11.84
N PRO A 667 3.60 -29.11 -11.19
CA PRO A 667 3.30 -29.27 -9.78
C PRO A 667 2.66 -30.62 -9.46
N ALA A 668 3.27 -31.38 -8.55
CA ALA A 668 2.83 -32.72 -8.17
C ALA A 668 1.42 -32.74 -7.58
N VAL A 669 1.00 -31.63 -6.94
CA VAL A 669 -0.34 -31.47 -6.35
C VAL A 669 -1.47 -31.49 -7.39
N GLU A 670 -1.17 -31.21 -8.66
CA GLU A 670 -2.17 -31.21 -9.76
C GLU A 670 -2.33 -32.60 -10.40
N GLY A 671 -1.45 -33.54 -10.09
CA GLY A 671 -1.46 -34.93 -10.55
C GLY A 671 -2.60 -35.76 -9.95
N ASP A 672 -2.36 -37.04 -9.69
CA ASP A 672 -3.39 -37.96 -9.16
C ASP A 672 -3.52 -37.86 -7.62
N VAL A 673 -3.79 -36.65 -7.14
CA VAL A 673 -3.78 -36.24 -5.73
C VAL A 673 -5.19 -35.94 -5.23
N ASP A 674 -5.50 -36.41 -4.02
CA ASP A 674 -6.77 -36.12 -3.34
C ASP A 674 -6.64 -34.90 -2.44
N LEU A 675 -7.55 -33.93 -2.59
CA LEU A 675 -7.74 -32.85 -1.62
C LEU A 675 -8.99 -33.14 -0.77
N THR A 676 -8.82 -33.15 0.56
CA THR A 676 -9.94 -33.06 1.51
C THR A 676 -9.78 -31.79 2.34
N VAL A 677 -10.73 -30.86 2.20
CA VAL A 677 -10.83 -29.67 3.06
C VAL A 677 -11.46 -30.08 4.40
N GLN A 678 -10.66 -30.03 5.47
CA GLN A 678 -11.09 -30.33 6.84
C GLN A 678 -11.17 -29.03 7.65
N ALA A 679 -11.85 -29.04 8.81
CA ALA A 679 -12.03 -27.84 9.63
C ALA A 679 -10.70 -27.15 10.02
N THR A 680 -9.64 -27.92 10.30
CA THR A 680 -8.34 -27.41 10.78
C THR A 680 -7.20 -27.56 9.77
N SER A 681 -7.44 -28.19 8.62
CA SER A 681 -6.37 -28.61 7.71
C SER A 681 -6.84 -28.87 6.28
N PHE A 682 -5.94 -28.73 5.32
CA PHE A 682 -6.08 -29.29 3.97
C PHE A 682 -5.30 -30.61 3.94
N LYS A 683 -6.03 -31.73 3.89
CA LYS A 683 -5.42 -33.04 3.78
C LYS A 683 -5.16 -33.34 2.31
N LEU A 684 -3.90 -33.60 1.96
CA LEU A 684 -3.47 -34.05 0.65
C LEU A 684 -3.15 -35.54 0.71
N GLY A 685 -3.77 -36.33 -0.16
CA GLY A 685 -3.56 -37.78 -0.28
C GLY A 685 -2.91 -38.15 -1.61
N ARG A 686 -2.25 -39.32 -1.63
CA ARG A 686 -1.50 -39.89 -2.76
C ARG A 686 -0.26 -39.06 -3.18
N MET A 687 0.31 -38.33 -2.24
CA MET A 687 1.57 -37.60 -2.43
C MET A 687 2.78 -38.54 -2.31
N ALA A 688 3.80 -38.34 -3.13
CA ALA A 688 5.07 -39.06 -3.03
C ALA A 688 5.90 -38.54 -1.85
N ILE A 689 5.74 -39.18 -0.68
CA ILE A 689 6.46 -38.87 0.57
C ILE A 689 7.35 -40.05 0.93
N GLY A 690 8.60 -39.79 1.31
CA GLY A 690 9.55 -40.84 1.69
C GLY A 690 10.75 -40.30 2.48
N ARG A 691 11.47 -41.20 3.17
CA ARG A 691 12.71 -40.87 3.88
C ARG A 691 13.91 -40.94 2.92
N LEU A 692 14.78 -39.94 2.97
CA LEU A 692 16.10 -39.99 2.35
C LEU A 692 17.03 -40.84 3.22
N THR A 693 17.75 -41.77 2.60
CA THR A 693 18.69 -42.68 3.29
C THR A 693 20.05 -42.67 2.60
N ASP A 694 21.13 -42.52 3.37
CA ASP A 694 22.50 -42.77 2.90
C ASP A 694 22.89 -44.22 3.19
N ASP A 695 23.01 -45.02 2.14
CA ASP A 695 23.45 -46.42 2.19
C ASP A 695 24.91 -46.60 1.70
N GLY A 696 25.64 -45.51 1.50
CA GLY A 696 27.05 -45.50 1.05
C GLY A 696 27.24 -45.51 -0.47
N GLU A 697 26.16 -45.55 -1.25
CA GLU A 697 26.18 -45.46 -2.72
C GLU A 697 25.94 -44.01 -3.21
N PRO A 698 26.29 -43.66 -4.46
CA PRO A 698 26.12 -42.31 -4.98
C PRO A 698 24.65 -41.84 -5.02
N GLY A 699 24.34 -40.76 -4.30
CA GLY A 699 23.00 -40.17 -4.21
C GLY A 699 22.12 -40.87 -3.18
N LEU A 700 21.28 -40.09 -2.49
CA LEU A 700 20.44 -40.57 -1.40
C LEU A 700 19.32 -41.47 -1.94
N LEU A 701 19.18 -42.65 -1.33
CA LEU A 701 18.07 -43.57 -1.57
C LEU A 701 16.76 -42.91 -1.11
N TRP A 702 15.74 -42.92 -1.97
CA TRP A 702 14.41 -42.40 -1.64
C TRP A 702 13.33 -43.39 -2.04
N GLU A 703 12.65 -43.95 -1.04
CA GLU A 703 11.59 -44.95 -1.21
C GLU A 703 10.22 -44.39 -0.80
N PRO A 704 9.56 -43.57 -1.65
CA PRO A 704 8.23 -43.05 -1.35
C PRO A 704 7.15 -44.12 -1.54
N VAL A 705 6.12 -44.11 -0.68
CA VAL A 705 5.01 -45.09 -0.73
C VAL A 705 4.22 -45.00 -2.04
N VAL A 706 4.08 -43.78 -2.58
CA VAL A 706 3.61 -43.54 -3.94
C VAL A 706 4.83 -43.19 -4.79
N THR A 707 5.19 -44.09 -5.71
CA THR A 707 6.33 -43.89 -6.61
C THR A 707 5.96 -42.86 -7.70
N PRO A 708 6.66 -41.71 -7.78
CA PRO A 708 6.41 -40.72 -8.84
C PRO A 708 6.98 -41.20 -10.18
N ALA A 709 6.37 -40.76 -11.29
CA ALA A 709 6.88 -41.01 -12.63
C ALA A 709 8.03 -40.04 -12.92
N LEU A 710 9.28 -40.51 -12.75
CA LEU A 710 10.52 -39.75 -12.98
C LEU A 710 11.46 -40.52 -13.91
N ALA A 711 12.31 -39.79 -14.62
CA ALA A 711 13.38 -40.25 -15.48
C ALA A 711 14.77 -39.82 -14.95
N LEU A 712 15.82 -40.46 -15.45
CA LEU A 712 17.19 -40.18 -15.03
C LEU A 712 17.66 -38.84 -15.61
N GLY A 713 18.14 -37.94 -14.75
CA GLY A 713 18.50 -36.56 -15.09
C GLY A 713 17.41 -35.54 -14.81
N ASP A 714 16.19 -35.95 -14.43
CA ASP A 714 15.12 -35.04 -14.06
C ASP A 714 15.52 -34.16 -12.87
N ARG A 715 15.21 -32.86 -12.95
CA ARG A 715 15.26 -31.93 -11.83
C ARG A 715 13.90 -31.88 -11.16
N VAL A 716 13.89 -31.92 -9.84
CA VAL A 716 12.68 -31.90 -9.01
C VAL A 716 12.83 -30.93 -7.84
N VAL A 717 11.73 -30.41 -7.32
CA VAL A 717 11.70 -29.68 -6.05
C VAL A 717 11.14 -30.58 -4.95
N LEU A 718 11.93 -30.75 -3.90
CA LEU A 718 11.57 -31.45 -2.68
C LEU A 718 11.19 -30.44 -1.59
N GLY A 719 10.15 -30.76 -0.82
CA GLY A 719 9.80 -30.06 0.42
C GLY A 719 10.05 -30.92 1.65
N ASP A 720 10.42 -30.29 2.76
CA ASP A 720 10.44 -30.94 4.07
C ASP A 720 8.99 -31.27 4.50
N ALA A 721 8.75 -32.55 4.79
CA ALA A 721 7.44 -33.01 5.23
C ALA A 721 7.05 -32.47 6.61
N GLU A 722 8.01 -32.18 7.51
CA GLU A 722 7.72 -31.58 8.81
C GLU A 722 7.26 -30.13 8.66
N TRP A 723 7.98 -29.32 7.86
CA TRP A 723 7.57 -27.95 7.54
C TRP A 723 6.12 -27.88 7.04
N LEU A 724 5.73 -28.76 6.10
CA LEU A 724 4.39 -28.81 5.49
C LEU A 724 3.25 -29.20 6.45
N GLY A 725 3.57 -29.67 7.66
CA GLY A 725 2.59 -30.06 8.69
C GLY A 725 2.67 -31.53 9.12
N GLY A 726 3.65 -32.27 8.60
CA GLY A 726 3.90 -33.68 8.91
C GLY A 726 3.17 -34.66 7.98
N GLY A 727 3.75 -35.85 7.85
CA GLY A 727 3.11 -36.99 7.19
C GLY A 727 2.25 -37.81 8.15
N TYR A 728 1.15 -38.37 7.63
CA TYR A 728 0.40 -39.40 8.36
C TYR A 728 1.15 -40.75 8.35
N LYS A 729 0.75 -41.66 9.24
CA LYS A 729 1.28 -43.04 9.32
C LYS A 729 1.13 -43.86 8.02
N SER A 730 0.25 -43.43 7.12
CA SER A 730 0.05 -43.98 5.77
C SER A 730 1.22 -43.72 4.82
N GLY A 731 2.09 -42.75 5.10
CA GLY A 731 3.29 -42.47 4.30
C GLY A 731 3.03 -41.89 2.90
N HIS A 732 1.79 -41.56 2.57
CA HIS A 732 1.38 -40.95 1.30
C HIS A 732 0.35 -39.82 1.49
N GLU A 733 0.16 -39.37 2.73
CA GLU A 733 -0.78 -38.29 3.08
C GLU A 733 -0.07 -37.27 3.97
N MET A 734 -0.39 -35.99 3.79
CA MET A 734 0.05 -34.89 4.64
C MET A 734 -1.10 -33.91 4.90
N ALA A 735 -0.95 -33.03 5.90
CA ALA A 735 -1.96 -32.04 6.25
C ALA A 735 -1.35 -30.64 6.43
N ILE A 736 -1.70 -29.72 5.53
CA ILE A 736 -1.39 -28.31 5.65
C ILE A 736 -2.34 -27.71 6.69
N LYS A 737 -1.83 -27.13 7.77
CA LYS A 737 -2.66 -26.53 8.82
C LYS A 737 -3.35 -25.27 8.30
N ARG A 738 -4.68 -25.18 8.47
CA ARG A 738 -5.44 -23.96 8.18
C ARG A 738 -5.16 -22.90 9.25
N PRO A 739 -4.97 -21.61 8.88
CA PRO A 739 -5.01 -20.53 9.85
C PRO A 739 -6.41 -20.44 10.46
N GLY A 740 -6.50 -20.21 11.77
CA GLY A 740 -7.79 -19.95 12.44
C GLY A 740 -8.37 -18.60 12.03
N VAL A 741 -9.64 -18.34 12.35
CA VAL A 741 -10.29 -17.03 12.16
C VAL A 741 -10.36 -16.24 13.47
N ASP A 742 -10.68 -14.94 13.38
CA ASP A 742 -10.89 -14.12 14.56
C ASP A 742 -12.10 -14.63 15.37
N GLY A 743 -11.82 -15.06 16.60
CA GLY A 743 -12.81 -15.45 17.60
C GLY A 743 -12.56 -14.80 18.97
N LEU A 744 -11.72 -13.75 19.02
CA LEU A 744 -11.40 -13.02 20.25
C LEU A 744 -11.93 -11.58 20.21
N ALA A 745 -11.92 -10.95 19.03
CA ALA A 745 -12.37 -9.57 18.82
C ALA A 745 -13.38 -9.46 17.66
N ALA A 746 -14.20 -10.49 17.51
CA ALA A 746 -15.33 -10.59 16.60
C ALA A 746 -16.42 -11.47 17.21
N PRO A 747 -17.68 -11.40 16.71
CA PRO A 747 -18.76 -12.17 17.33
C PRO A 747 -18.55 -13.68 17.18
N GLY A 748 -18.71 -14.41 18.29
CA GLY A 748 -18.66 -15.87 18.32
C GLY A 748 -19.77 -16.53 17.50
N GLN A 749 -19.74 -17.87 17.37
CA GLN A 749 -20.80 -18.60 16.66
C GLN A 749 -22.14 -18.54 17.39
N ASP A 750 -22.10 -18.48 18.72
CA ASP A 750 -23.28 -18.45 19.60
C ASP A 750 -23.75 -17.02 19.96
N CYS A 751 -23.16 -15.99 19.37
CA CYS A 751 -23.57 -14.60 19.61
C CYS A 751 -24.87 -14.27 18.86
N THR A 752 -25.84 -13.74 19.58
CA THR A 752 -27.15 -13.29 19.08
C THR A 752 -27.28 -11.77 19.27
N PRO A 753 -28.29 -11.10 18.66
CA PRO A 753 -28.54 -9.68 18.88
C PRO A 753 -28.71 -9.30 20.35
N ASP A 754 -29.28 -10.20 21.16
CA ASP A 754 -29.55 -9.97 22.59
C ASP A 754 -28.34 -10.29 23.50
N SER A 755 -27.26 -10.88 22.97
CA SER A 755 -26.12 -11.35 23.79
C SER A 755 -25.45 -10.21 24.57
N TYR A 756 -25.13 -9.09 23.89
CA TYR A 756 -24.54 -7.93 24.56
C TYR A 756 -25.50 -7.26 25.55
N ALA A 757 -26.80 -7.21 25.24
CA ALA A 757 -27.81 -6.65 26.14
C ALA A 757 -28.00 -7.50 27.42
N THR A 758 -27.75 -8.81 27.34
CA THR A 758 -27.92 -9.76 28.44
C THR A 758 -26.68 -9.84 29.34
N ASP A 759 -25.48 -9.85 28.75
CA ASP A 759 -24.20 -9.80 29.46
C ASP A 759 -23.21 -8.85 28.75
N PRO A 760 -23.30 -7.53 29.04
CA PRO A 760 -22.39 -6.55 28.46
C PRO A 760 -20.92 -6.83 28.79
N ALA A 761 -20.63 -7.39 29.97
CA ALA A 761 -19.27 -7.61 30.45
C ALA A 761 -18.60 -8.79 29.74
N GLY A 762 -19.32 -9.89 29.53
CA GLY A 762 -18.85 -11.03 28.73
C GLY A 762 -18.72 -10.71 27.25
N HIS A 763 -19.59 -9.84 26.72
CA HIS A 763 -19.67 -9.56 25.28
C HIS A 763 -18.99 -8.25 24.80
N GLN A 764 -18.41 -7.45 25.71
CA GLN A 764 -17.78 -6.14 25.41
C GLN A 764 -16.76 -6.17 24.26
N TRP A 765 -16.05 -7.29 24.07
CA TRP A 765 -14.98 -7.44 23.06
C TRP A 765 -15.41 -8.17 21.78
N CYS A 766 -16.50 -8.95 21.82
CA CYS A 766 -16.86 -9.84 20.71
C CYS A 766 -18.07 -9.34 19.90
N CYS A 767 -19.18 -8.97 20.54
CA CYS A 767 -20.42 -8.60 19.84
C CYS A 767 -21.12 -7.35 20.39
N ARG A 768 -20.35 -6.44 20.99
CA ARG A 768 -20.82 -5.09 21.33
C ARG A 768 -21.18 -4.31 20.05
N PRO A 769 -22.43 -3.87 19.85
CA PRO A 769 -22.82 -3.10 18.67
C PRO A 769 -22.19 -1.70 18.67
N HIS A 770 -21.97 -1.13 17.49
CA HIS A 770 -21.43 0.23 17.38
C HIS A 770 -22.33 1.29 18.02
N GLU A 771 -23.65 1.13 17.98
CA GLU A 771 -24.57 2.04 18.68
C GLU A 771 -24.25 2.12 20.19
N ALA A 772 -23.96 0.99 20.83
CA ALA A 772 -23.54 0.95 22.24
C ALA A 772 -22.08 1.37 22.45
N ALA A 773 -21.18 1.11 21.49
CA ALA A 773 -19.80 1.63 21.50
C ALA A 773 -19.78 3.16 21.52
N GLU A 774 -20.41 3.76 20.52
CA GLU A 774 -20.47 5.20 20.30
C GLU A 774 -21.34 5.92 21.34
N ALA A 775 -22.34 5.25 21.94
CA ALA A 775 -23.11 5.82 23.05
C ALA A 775 -22.25 6.10 24.30
N GLU A 776 -21.51 5.11 24.81
CA GLU A 776 -20.62 5.31 25.95
C GLU A 776 -19.47 6.27 25.62
N TRP A 777 -18.99 6.28 24.37
CA TRP A 777 -17.93 7.20 23.94
C TRP A 777 -18.42 8.64 23.82
N SER A 778 -19.64 8.86 23.31
CA SER A 778 -20.33 10.15 23.32
C SER A 778 -20.52 10.67 24.75
N ASP A 779 -20.95 9.82 25.69
CA ASP A 779 -21.08 10.17 27.10
C ASP A 779 -19.71 10.53 27.72
N THR A 780 -18.66 9.76 27.41
CA THR A 780 -17.28 10.07 27.82
C THR A 780 -16.80 11.42 27.25
N ILE A 781 -17.08 11.71 25.98
CA ILE A 781 -16.75 12.98 25.33
C ILE A 781 -17.51 14.14 26.00
N ALA A 782 -18.79 13.97 26.32
CA ALA A 782 -19.59 14.97 27.03
C ALA A 782 -19.03 15.26 28.43
N GLU A 783 -18.62 14.25 29.19
CA GLU A 783 -17.93 14.45 30.47
C GLU A 783 -16.61 15.21 30.30
N ARG A 784 -15.77 14.83 29.34
CA ARG A 784 -14.50 15.52 29.05
C ARG A 784 -14.73 17.00 28.66
N ARG A 785 -15.73 17.28 27.82
CA ARG A 785 -16.18 18.65 27.49
C ARG A 785 -16.62 19.41 28.75
N SER A 786 -17.37 18.78 29.65
CA SER A 786 -17.82 19.41 30.91
C SER A 786 -16.67 19.78 31.86
N ARG A 787 -15.56 19.04 31.80
CA ARG A 787 -14.30 19.33 32.52
C ARG A 787 -13.39 20.32 31.77
N GLY A 788 -13.82 20.80 30.60
CA GLY A 788 -13.03 21.68 29.72
C GLY A 788 -11.94 20.96 28.92
N GLU A 789 -11.74 19.64 29.10
CA GLU A 789 -10.62 18.88 28.50
C GLU A 789 -10.68 18.79 26.99
N LEU A 790 -11.87 18.92 26.39
CA LEU A 790 -12.10 18.96 24.94
C LEU A 790 -12.47 20.36 24.45
N ASN A 791 -12.12 21.39 25.22
CA ASN A 791 -12.27 22.76 24.76
C ASN A 791 -11.31 22.99 23.57
N PRO A 792 -11.76 23.51 22.42
CA PRO A 792 -10.89 24.16 21.44
C PRO A 792 -10.21 25.41 22.03
N GLU A 793 -10.35 25.67 23.33
CA GLU A 793 -9.42 26.45 24.11
C GLU A 793 -8.60 25.68 25.22
N VAL A 794 -8.14 24.41 25.04
CA VAL A 794 -7.11 23.66 25.86
C VAL A 794 -5.69 23.32 25.23
N TRP A 795 -4.59 23.51 25.98
CA TRP A 795 -3.14 23.41 25.59
C TRP A 795 -2.41 22.34 26.42
N PRO A 796 -1.63 21.45 25.79
CA PRO A 796 -1.49 21.27 24.35
C PRO A 796 -2.85 20.90 23.70
N PRO A 797 -3.07 21.28 22.42
CA PRO A 797 -4.32 20.98 21.73
C PRO A 797 -4.60 19.48 21.69
N VAL A 798 -5.83 19.09 22.03
CA VAL A 798 -6.24 17.69 21.93
C VAL A 798 -6.40 17.31 20.46
N ILE A 799 -5.89 16.14 20.10
CA ILE A 799 -5.98 15.59 18.74
C ILE A 799 -7.31 14.83 18.61
N ASP A 800 -8.09 15.17 17.59
CA ASP A 800 -9.15 14.29 17.09
C ASP A 800 -8.49 13.13 16.33
N GLU A 801 -8.07 12.10 17.06
CA GLU A 801 -7.52 10.89 16.44
C GLU A 801 -8.50 10.21 15.50
N GLU A 802 -9.81 10.50 15.59
CA GLU A 802 -10.93 9.82 14.93
C GLU A 802 -11.45 10.49 13.65
N ARG A 803 -11.11 11.76 13.39
CA ARG A 803 -11.63 12.47 12.21
C ARG A 803 -11.28 11.79 10.89
N PHE A 804 -12.22 11.87 9.94
CA PHE A 804 -11.93 11.64 8.52
C PHE A 804 -12.89 12.38 7.58
N ASP A 805 -14.00 12.91 8.10
CA ASP A 805 -14.72 14.14 7.72
C ASP A 805 -15.75 14.46 8.84
N PRO A 806 -16.10 15.74 9.11
CA PRO A 806 -17.10 16.46 8.31
C PRO A 806 -16.69 17.88 7.89
N ALA A 807 -17.39 18.39 6.88
CA ALA A 807 -17.46 19.80 6.49
C ALA A 807 -18.94 20.15 6.23
N ASP A 808 -19.38 21.35 6.61
CA ASP A 808 -20.74 21.80 6.40
C ASP A 808 -20.90 22.48 5.03
N GLY A 809 -22.14 22.59 4.53
CA GLY A 809 -22.44 23.13 3.20
C GLY A 809 -22.12 24.62 3.01
N GLU A 810 -21.73 25.32 4.08
CA GLU A 810 -21.40 26.74 4.11
C GLU A 810 -20.17 26.97 5.04
N ASP A 811 -18.95 26.63 4.59
CA ASP A 811 -17.68 26.92 5.31
C ASP A 811 -17.14 28.35 4.96
N PRO A 812 -17.28 29.38 5.83
CA PRO A 812 -16.45 30.58 5.82
C PRO A 812 -15.29 30.54 6.85
N VAL A 813 -14.36 31.47 6.68
CA VAL A 813 -13.04 31.59 7.35
C VAL A 813 -13.13 32.05 8.84
N PRO A 814 -12.03 32.01 9.65
CA PRO A 814 -11.65 31.02 10.68
C PRO A 814 -11.86 31.48 12.16
N GLY A 815 -11.59 30.61 13.15
CA GLY A 815 -11.57 30.92 14.60
C GLY A 815 -10.68 29.98 15.44
N THR A 816 -10.17 30.42 16.61
CA THR A 816 -9.04 29.83 17.40
C THR A 816 -9.36 29.67 18.90
N ASP A 817 -8.52 29.09 19.80
CA ASP A 817 -7.04 28.86 19.79
C ASP A 817 -6.54 27.49 20.37
N PRO A 818 -5.65 27.35 21.43
CA PRO A 818 -6.13 26.91 22.78
C PRO A 818 -5.21 26.91 24.09
N GLY A 819 -5.72 26.69 25.36
CA GLY A 819 -4.99 26.50 26.68
C GLY A 819 -5.75 26.35 28.05
N PRO A 820 -5.57 25.36 29.03
CA PRO A 820 -4.64 24.17 29.27
C PRO A 820 -5.19 22.83 29.96
N VAL A 821 -4.39 21.74 30.22
CA VAL A 821 -4.75 20.43 30.94
C VAL A 821 -4.28 20.31 32.43
N PRO A 822 -4.96 19.55 33.35
CA PRO A 822 -4.60 19.37 34.79
C PRO A 822 -3.36 18.50 35.15
N ALA A 823 -3.14 18.29 36.45
CA ALA A 823 -1.81 18.28 37.09
C ALA A 823 -1.32 16.94 37.71
N ASP A 824 -1.93 15.82 37.35
CA ASP A 824 -1.75 14.51 38.00
C ASP A 824 -1.03 13.44 37.17
N LEU A 825 -0.55 13.78 35.97
CA LEU A 825 0.30 12.92 35.13
C LEU A 825 1.79 13.24 35.31
N THR A 826 2.61 12.22 35.54
CA THR A 826 4.07 12.30 35.57
C THR A 826 4.72 11.77 34.29
N LEU A 827 5.89 12.33 33.95
CA LEU A 827 6.58 12.08 32.67
C LEU A 827 7.10 10.65 32.47
N ASP A 828 7.15 9.84 33.54
CA ASP A 828 7.62 8.45 33.51
C ASP A 828 6.50 7.45 33.10
N ASP A 829 5.25 7.91 32.92
CA ASP A 829 4.09 7.07 32.59
C ASP A 829 3.78 7.03 31.06
N LEU A 830 4.70 7.49 30.20
CA LEU A 830 4.48 7.71 28.76
C LEU A 830 5.57 7.16 27.80
N ASP A 831 6.35 6.15 28.22
CA ASP A 831 7.25 5.33 27.35
C ASP A 831 6.66 3.92 27.07
#